data_AF-A0AAP3HBH7-F1
#
_entry.id   AF-A0AAP3HBH7-F1
#
_cell.length_a   1.000
_cell.length_b   1.000
_cell.length_c   1.000
_cell.angle_alpha   90.00
_cell.angle_beta   90.00
_cell.angle_gamma   90.00
#
_symmetry.space_group_name_H-M   'P 1'
#
loop_
_entity.id
_entity.type
_entity.pdbx_description
1 polymer ?
#
loop_
_entity_poly.entity_id
_entity_poly.type
_entity_poly.pdbx_seq_one_letter_code
_entity_poly.pdbx_strand_id
1 'polypeptide(L)'
;MKLPFKEPVAPRYIYINPQTNVVHLLMPVMSGTEIGLDNTCKSVYSLLEFFCLLGANQQSAASMILKNYQEGLAFDIKYHPNSEQKALKEQRLVQINMYLRLLQQVQQEEQITNPLKLIFPTYPAALESLMQASEANLHSVILRPEEQDVQLRTTAISPVFSAHHDTMVNGQRIEKKSSLYEILSNSYEGLVFIPKSKEQLIERVLSKCADSPVDFEHIRAMLTQETKAYLGIEESFNQTQGNRYAPSAPVNQAYIDGELMISAEYPATPQDYLNALLEYCTPNLFDNIEESPFYTINNKERLSILTQFFLAELNIICREEGIAETNFGQILEANPELINNLAKCVKQALTGYQSVEDALINYVNQHRDDFQFTSPIPQYSFPKLKERFNSHYKQIKDSPHFDEFMLLSTKKGLFFAHQGCIATHFAHFMNALFFNDILDENTKTFLQSVQQDFETIDKFENTIPHQNTHINAGMKEAVLDLSSMDNEALQDLYEDINSYQDSNLKEALLAQLKQERPDFKLQMNAKIFLQHVAYGEQDEAEELLNKDPELTQELLRANNIFFTDYSGRTFTCTAYEYAYWAKDSHMQRMLEKYIRQDDETRQFMLERVKAIEELVNPPEAERFFAHPKPRGLHYTTQNKEGKTIDHWEAHVDLTPLKKALQHFLDEFKKLYNNPKPNNYREVLNNIWVKEVGMAQRCVPAHIAQEYCRVGWDLFLGLKDNKALFDASNPNNLKRQLKIFDWNTYTYDLWFTPGSHAVDCGLGFSCALIRGGNNCPRPTNMYDRWTTPNEVVEQDLEMISIIDEVRTCDLKQSLENLSQPLIAQAAQYLSI
;
A
#
# COMPACT_ATOMS: atom_id res chain seq x y z
N MET A 1 4.59 31.64 -20.54
CA MET A 1 4.94 30.43 -19.76
C MET A 1 4.51 29.11 -20.43
N LYS A 2 5.28 28.02 -20.26
CA LYS A 2 4.91 26.65 -20.68
C LYS A 2 4.57 25.80 -19.45
N LEU A 3 3.35 25.30 -19.34
CA LEU A 3 2.83 24.59 -18.17
C LEU A 3 2.56 23.11 -18.52
N PRO A 4 3.31 22.13 -17.97
CA PRO A 4 3.12 20.71 -18.29
C PRO A 4 1.76 20.16 -17.87
N PHE A 5 1.14 19.32 -18.68
CA PHE A 5 -0.12 18.67 -18.31
C PHE A 5 0.06 17.61 -17.20
N LYS A 6 -0.98 17.42 -16.38
CA LYS A 6 -1.01 16.52 -15.23
C LYS A 6 -1.75 15.19 -15.49
N GLU A 7 -2.53 15.08 -16.57
CA GLU A 7 -3.18 13.80 -16.91
C GLU A 7 -2.12 12.69 -17.12
N PRO A 8 -2.14 11.62 -16.31
CA PRO A 8 -1.12 10.59 -16.35
C PRO A 8 -1.32 9.65 -17.55
N VAL A 9 -0.21 9.17 -18.13
CA VAL A 9 -0.23 8.22 -19.26
C VAL A 9 -0.32 6.75 -18.83
N ALA A 10 0.03 6.43 -17.58
CA ALA A 10 0.03 5.07 -17.04
C ALA A 10 -0.69 4.99 -15.68
N PRO A 11 -1.95 5.47 -15.58
CA PRO A 11 -2.75 5.30 -14.36
C PRO A 11 -3.00 3.82 -14.06
N ARG A 12 -3.08 3.47 -12.78
CA ARG A 12 -3.47 2.12 -12.37
C ARG A 12 -4.94 1.83 -12.73
N TYR A 13 -5.27 0.61 -13.13
CA TYR A 13 -6.62 0.14 -13.46
C TYR A 13 -7.31 0.80 -14.66
N ILE A 14 -6.72 1.84 -15.27
CA ILE A 14 -7.40 2.62 -16.32
C ILE A 14 -6.75 2.36 -17.66
N TYR A 15 -7.55 1.84 -18.59
CA TYR A 15 -7.23 1.78 -20.01
C TYR A 15 -8.16 2.72 -20.77
N ILE A 16 -7.64 3.39 -21.80
CA ILE A 16 -8.40 4.29 -22.65
C ILE A 16 -8.31 3.77 -24.07
N ASN A 17 -9.47 3.57 -24.71
CA ASN A 17 -9.53 3.14 -26.09
C ASN A 17 -9.02 4.28 -27.01
N PRO A 18 -7.90 4.09 -27.74
CA PRO A 18 -7.32 5.14 -28.56
C PRO A 18 -8.19 5.54 -29.76
N GLN A 19 -9.14 4.70 -30.18
CA GLN A 19 -10.03 4.99 -31.30
C GLN A 19 -11.27 5.78 -30.88
N THR A 20 -11.82 5.51 -29.70
CA THR A 20 -13.13 6.02 -29.27
C THR A 20 -13.07 6.95 -28.07
N ASN A 21 -11.90 7.07 -27.41
CA ASN A 21 -11.71 7.86 -26.19
C ASN A 21 -12.56 7.38 -25.00
N VAL A 22 -13.03 6.13 -25.05
CA VAL A 22 -13.77 5.49 -23.96
C VAL A 22 -12.80 5.04 -22.88
N VAL A 23 -13.13 5.37 -21.62
CA VAL A 23 -12.37 4.99 -20.43
C VAL A 23 -12.88 3.64 -19.95
N HIS A 24 -11.97 2.71 -19.68
CA HIS A 24 -12.25 1.39 -19.14
C HIS A 24 -11.61 1.24 -17.77
N LEU A 25 -12.44 0.93 -16.76
CA LEU A 25 -11.96 0.56 -15.44
C LEU A 25 -11.77 -0.96 -15.38
N LEU A 26 -10.53 -1.39 -15.14
CA LEU A 26 -10.09 -2.77 -15.12
C LEU A 26 -9.91 -3.23 -13.67
N MET A 27 -10.78 -4.13 -13.23
CA MET A 27 -10.85 -4.59 -11.85
C MET A 27 -9.94 -5.81 -11.67
N PRO A 28 -8.92 -5.75 -10.80
CA PRO A 28 -8.05 -6.89 -10.55
C PRO A 28 -8.80 -7.96 -9.75
N VAL A 29 -8.55 -9.21 -10.10
CA VAL A 29 -9.06 -10.39 -9.39
C VAL A 29 -7.98 -10.93 -8.45
N MET A 30 -6.75 -10.99 -8.95
CA MET A 30 -5.55 -11.43 -8.21
C MET A 30 -4.28 -10.95 -8.91
N SER A 31 -3.14 -11.01 -8.23
CA SER A 31 -1.83 -10.77 -8.86
C SER A 31 -1.40 -11.92 -9.77
N GLY A 32 -0.59 -11.61 -10.79
CA GLY A 32 -0.14 -12.55 -11.83
C GLY A 32 -0.61 -12.14 -13.22
N THR A 33 -0.02 -12.71 -14.27
CA THR A 33 -0.42 -12.44 -15.67
C THR A 33 -0.97 -13.68 -16.37
N GLU A 34 -0.39 -14.84 -16.10
CA GLU A 34 -0.83 -16.13 -16.67
C GLU A 34 -1.24 -17.11 -15.57
N ILE A 35 -0.56 -17.06 -14.42
CA ILE A 35 -0.85 -17.82 -13.22
C ILE A 35 -0.96 -16.86 -12.04
N GLY A 36 -1.93 -17.10 -11.17
CA GLY A 36 -2.12 -16.34 -9.94
C GLY A 36 -0.94 -16.50 -8.99
N LEU A 37 -0.35 -15.39 -8.54
CA LEU A 37 0.76 -15.39 -7.58
C LEU A 37 0.29 -15.32 -6.13
N ASP A 38 -0.90 -14.74 -5.91
CA ASP A 38 -1.60 -14.84 -4.64
C ASP A 38 -2.50 -16.08 -4.65
N ASN A 39 -2.36 -16.94 -3.65
CA ASN A 39 -3.26 -18.08 -3.46
C ASN A 39 -3.78 -18.17 -2.01
N THR A 40 -4.72 -19.08 -1.79
CA THR A 40 -5.36 -19.34 -0.51
C THR A 40 -5.91 -18.07 0.15
N CYS A 41 -5.44 -17.72 1.35
CA CYS A 41 -5.90 -16.55 2.11
C CYS A 41 -5.55 -15.20 1.44
N LYS A 42 -4.63 -15.17 0.47
CA LYS A 42 -4.19 -13.94 -0.21
C LYS A 42 -4.85 -13.69 -1.57
N SER A 43 -5.55 -14.68 -2.15
CA SER A 43 -6.10 -14.60 -3.51
C SER A 43 -6.95 -13.35 -3.78
N VAL A 44 -7.57 -12.79 -2.74
CA VAL A 44 -8.52 -11.68 -2.85
C VAL A 44 -7.86 -10.30 -2.58
N TYR A 45 -6.56 -10.23 -2.28
CA TYR A 45 -5.92 -9.00 -1.81
C TYR A 45 -5.94 -7.86 -2.84
N SER A 46 -5.72 -8.16 -4.12
CA SER A 46 -5.81 -7.14 -5.17
C SER A 46 -7.21 -6.52 -5.25
N LEU A 47 -8.25 -7.31 -4.98
CA LEU A 47 -9.63 -6.85 -4.94
C LEU A 47 -9.94 -5.99 -3.70
N LEU A 48 -9.39 -6.36 -2.54
CA LEU A 48 -9.47 -5.55 -1.31
C LEU A 48 -8.84 -4.17 -1.53
N GLU A 49 -7.67 -4.14 -2.18
CA GLU A 49 -6.98 -2.90 -2.51
C GLU A 49 -7.82 -2.05 -3.47
N PHE A 50 -8.34 -2.64 -4.54
CA PHE A 50 -9.19 -1.96 -5.51
C PHE A 50 -10.38 -1.25 -4.85
N PHE A 51 -11.07 -1.91 -3.91
CA PHE A 51 -12.21 -1.36 -3.17
C PHE A 51 -11.83 -0.59 -1.89
N CYS A 52 -10.55 -0.41 -1.56
CA CYS A 52 -10.10 0.28 -0.35
C CYS A 52 -10.61 -0.36 0.96
N LEU A 53 -10.61 -1.69 1.08
CA LEU A 53 -11.11 -2.40 2.25
C LEU A 53 -9.97 -2.96 3.12
N LEU A 54 -10.24 -3.14 4.42
CA LEU A 54 -9.38 -3.83 5.41
C LEU A 54 -7.87 -3.55 5.31
N GLY A 55 -7.41 -2.42 5.85
CA GLY A 55 -5.96 -2.12 5.91
C GLY A 55 -5.28 -1.93 4.55
N ALA A 56 -6.04 -1.97 3.44
CA ALA A 56 -5.55 -1.64 2.12
C ALA A 56 -4.96 -0.23 2.06
N ASN A 57 -3.92 -0.08 1.24
CA ASN A 57 -3.32 1.22 0.99
C ASN A 57 -4.33 2.11 0.24
N GLN A 58 -4.85 3.12 0.93
CA GLN A 58 -5.82 4.06 0.36
C GLN A 58 -5.29 4.76 -0.91
N GLN A 59 -3.98 4.95 -1.03
CA GLN A 59 -3.34 5.57 -2.20
C GLN A 59 -3.38 4.67 -3.45
N SER A 60 -3.56 3.37 -3.27
CA SER A 60 -3.59 2.37 -4.34
C SER A 60 -5.01 1.93 -4.71
N ALA A 61 -6.02 2.44 -4.01
CA ALA A 61 -7.41 2.14 -4.28
C ALA A 61 -7.91 2.81 -5.57
N ALA A 62 -8.83 2.14 -6.28
CA ALA A 62 -9.36 2.66 -7.53
C ALA A 62 -10.04 4.02 -7.37
N SER A 63 -10.73 4.24 -6.24
CA SER A 63 -11.36 5.53 -5.93
C SER A 63 -10.36 6.68 -5.78
N MET A 64 -9.18 6.42 -5.19
CA MET A 64 -8.13 7.44 -5.08
C MET A 64 -7.44 7.67 -6.42
N ILE A 65 -7.13 6.59 -7.16
CA ILE A 65 -6.52 6.70 -8.50
C ILE A 65 -7.42 7.50 -9.44
N LEU A 66 -8.73 7.24 -9.44
CA LEU A 66 -9.70 7.98 -10.26
C LEU A 66 -9.85 9.44 -9.81
N LYS A 67 -9.77 9.75 -8.51
CA LYS A 67 -9.76 11.14 -8.01
C LYS A 67 -8.51 11.89 -8.46
N ASN A 68 -7.33 11.28 -8.34
CA ASN A 68 -6.09 11.88 -8.83
C ASN A 68 -6.15 12.11 -10.35
N TYR A 69 -6.75 11.17 -11.10
CA TYR A 69 -6.98 11.33 -12.54
C TYR A 69 -7.97 12.47 -12.85
N GLN A 70 -9.06 12.56 -12.07
CA GLN A 70 -10.08 13.61 -12.15
C GLN A 70 -9.45 15.00 -11.92
N GLU A 71 -8.61 15.14 -10.89
CA GLU A 71 -7.88 16.37 -10.58
C GLU A 71 -6.90 16.74 -11.68
N GLY A 72 -6.14 15.76 -12.21
CA GLY A 72 -5.24 15.98 -13.35
C GLY A 72 -5.98 16.42 -14.61
N LEU A 73 -7.13 15.83 -14.91
CA LEU A 73 -8.00 16.25 -16.02
C LEU A 73 -8.55 17.65 -15.82
N ALA A 74 -9.06 17.97 -14.62
CA ALA A 74 -9.63 19.28 -14.31
C ALA A 74 -8.58 20.39 -14.46
N PHE A 75 -7.36 20.14 -13.94
CA PHE A 75 -6.21 21.01 -14.13
C PHE A 75 -5.90 21.22 -15.61
N ASP A 76 -5.81 20.13 -16.38
CA ASP A 76 -5.49 20.24 -17.81
C ASP A 76 -6.56 21.03 -18.55
N ILE A 77 -7.85 20.73 -18.33
CA ILE A 77 -9.00 21.41 -18.97
C ILE A 77 -9.00 22.92 -18.68
N LYS A 78 -8.63 23.33 -17.45
CA LYS A 78 -8.54 24.73 -17.04
C LYS A 78 -7.56 25.51 -17.92
N TYR A 79 -6.40 24.93 -18.20
CA TYR A 79 -5.32 25.59 -18.96
C TYR A 79 -5.26 25.20 -20.44
N HIS A 80 -6.06 24.24 -20.88
CA HIS A 80 -6.11 23.84 -22.27
C HIS A 80 -6.85 24.89 -23.11
N PRO A 81 -6.29 25.32 -24.26
CA PRO A 81 -7.05 26.10 -25.22
C PRO A 81 -8.26 25.30 -25.71
N ASN A 82 -9.34 26.01 -26.06
CA ASN A 82 -10.52 25.40 -26.68
C ASN A 82 -10.10 24.68 -27.98
N SER A 83 -10.17 23.35 -27.96
CA SER A 83 -9.63 22.45 -28.98
C SER A 83 -10.29 21.08 -28.88
N GLU A 84 -10.09 20.23 -29.89
CA GLU A 84 -10.53 18.84 -29.86
C GLU A 84 -9.93 18.07 -28.67
N GLN A 85 -8.67 18.31 -28.34
CA GLN A 85 -7.99 17.68 -27.20
C GLN A 85 -8.64 18.04 -25.86
N LYS A 86 -9.08 19.30 -25.71
CA LYS A 86 -9.86 19.72 -24.54
C LYS A 86 -11.20 18.99 -24.46
N ALA A 87 -11.93 18.89 -25.58
CA ALA A 87 -13.20 18.17 -25.63
C ALA A 87 -13.02 16.67 -25.29
N LEU A 88 -11.93 16.04 -25.75
CA LEU A 88 -11.60 14.66 -25.39
C LEU A 88 -11.30 14.49 -23.88
N LYS A 89 -10.58 15.45 -23.26
CA LYS A 89 -10.35 15.48 -21.81
C LYS A 89 -11.65 15.66 -21.03
N GLU A 90 -12.53 16.55 -21.48
CA GLU A 90 -13.86 16.77 -20.89
C GLU A 90 -14.72 15.49 -20.96
N GLN A 91 -14.73 14.79 -22.09
CA GLN A 91 -15.41 13.50 -22.23
C GLN A 91 -14.87 12.46 -21.26
N ARG A 92 -13.54 12.36 -21.10
CA ARG A 92 -12.95 11.44 -20.11
C ARG A 92 -13.33 11.82 -18.69
N LEU A 93 -13.36 13.12 -18.36
CA LEU A 93 -13.76 13.60 -17.04
C LEU A 93 -15.19 13.16 -16.67
N VAL A 94 -16.13 13.22 -17.62
CA VAL A 94 -17.49 12.72 -17.41
C VAL A 94 -17.50 11.22 -17.09
N GLN A 95 -16.73 10.42 -17.82
CA GLN A 95 -16.64 8.97 -17.61
C GLN A 95 -15.98 8.60 -16.27
N ILE A 96 -14.90 9.31 -15.89
CA ILE A 96 -14.22 9.14 -14.60
C ILE A 96 -15.18 9.44 -13.44
N ASN A 97 -15.96 10.53 -13.54
CA ASN A 97 -16.98 10.87 -12.54
C ASN A 97 -18.04 9.78 -12.39
N MET A 98 -18.44 9.15 -13.50
CA MET A 98 -19.37 8.03 -13.47
C MET A 98 -18.78 6.82 -12.72
N TYR A 99 -17.53 6.45 -13.02
CA TYR A 99 -16.86 5.36 -12.29
C TYR A 99 -16.67 5.63 -10.80
N LEU A 100 -16.33 6.87 -10.42
CA LEU A 100 -16.23 7.26 -9.01
C LEU A 100 -17.56 7.05 -8.26
N ARG A 101 -18.67 7.43 -8.89
CA ARG A 101 -20.01 7.21 -8.33
C ARG A 101 -20.32 5.72 -8.19
N LEU A 102 -20.00 4.91 -9.21
CA LEU A 102 -20.24 3.47 -9.19
C LEU A 102 -19.43 2.77 -8.09
N LEU A 103 -18.15 3.12 -7.93
CA LEU A 103 -17.32 2.56 -6.86
C LEU A 103 -17.87 2.92 -5.48
N GLN A 104 -18.29 4.17 -5.28
CA GLN A 104 -18.90 4.60 -4.02
C GLN A 104 -20.17 3.80 -3.71
N GLN A 105 -21.00 3.51 -4.72
CA GLN A 105 -22.18 2.68 -4.57
C GLN A 105 -21.81 1.24 -4.19
N VAL A 106 -20.89 0.60 -4.92
CA VAL A 106 -20.45 -0.78 -4.62
C VAL A 106 -19.84 -0.90 -3.22
N GLN A 107 -19.10 0.10 -2.75
CA GLN A 107 -18.53 0.14 -1.40
C GLN A 107 -19.59 0.18 -0.28
N GLN A 108 -20.82 0.58 -0.59
CA GLN A 108 -21.96 0.58 0.34
C GLN A 108 -22.75 -0.73 0.28
N GLU A 109 -22.55 -1.56 -0.74
CA GLU A 109 -23.26 -2.82 -0.90
C GLU A 109 -22.67 -3.92 0.01
N GLU A 110 -23.41 -4.27 1.06
CA GLU A 110 -23.00 -5.30 2.02
C GLU A 110 -22.81 -6.68 1.38
N GLN A 111 -23.58 -7.02 0.35
CA GLN A 111 -23.42 -8.30 -0.36
C GLN A 111 -22.07 -8.40 -1.08
N ILE A 112 -21.46 -7.26 -1.42
CA ILE A 112 -20.12 -7.21 -2.01
C ILE A 112 -19.06 -7.07 -0.92
N THR A 113 -19.27 -6.19 0.05
CA THR A 113 -18.22 -5.86 1.02
C THR A 113 -18.12 -6.83 2.20
N ASN A 114 -19.18 -7.52 2.60
CA ASN A 114 -19.13 -8.45 3.75
C ASN A 114 -18.22 -9.67 3.49
N PRO A 115 -18.28 -10.37 2.33
CA PRO A 115 -17.33 -11.44 2.00
C PRO A 115 -15.88 -10.98 2.05
N LEU A 116 -15.64 -9.73 1.65
CA LEU A 116 -14.32 -9.10 1.63
C LEU A 116 -13.82 -8.67 3.02
N LYS A 117 -14.72 -8.46 3.98
CA LYS A 117 -14.41 -8.00 5.35
C LYS A 117 -14.14 -9.15 6.35
N LEU A 118 -14.24 -10.40 5.91
CA LEU A 118 -13.97 -11.57 6.75
C LEU A 118 -12.49 -11.64 7.16
N ILE A 119 -12.20 -12.34 8.26
CA ILE A 119 -10.82 -12.63 8.69
C ILE A 119 -10.03 -13.34 7.57
N PHE A 120 -10.72 -14.21 6.82
CA PHE A 120 -10.22 -14.81 5.59
C PHE A 120 -11.16 -14.41 4.44
N PRO A 121 -10.91 -13.29 3.75
CA PRO A 121 -11.78 -12.73 2.72
C PRO A 121 -12.09 -13.72 1.60
N THR A 122 -13.30 -13.71 1.05
CA THR A 122 -13.70 -14.53 -0.11
C THR A 122 -14.18 -13.66 -1.27
N TYR A 123 -14.20 -14.21 -2.48
CA TYR A 123 -14.77 -13.49 -3.62
C TYR A 123 -16.28 -13.25 -3.40
N PRO A 124 -16.81 -12.07 -3.77
CA PRO A 124 -18.25 -11.82 -3.74
C PRO A 124 -18.98 -12.67 -4.77
N ALA A 125 -20.22 -13.09 -4.48
CA ALA A 125 -21.03 -13.93 -5.35
C ALA A 125 -21.19 -13.37 -6.79
N ALA A 126 -21.23 -12.05 -6.93
CA ALA A 126 -21.27 -11.39 -8.24
C ALA A 126 -20.02 -11.67 -9.09
N LEU A 127 -18.84 -11.69 -8.47
CA LEU A 127 -17.59 -12.04 -9.15
C LEU A 127 -17.46 -13.56 -9.35
N GLU A 128 -17.88 -14.37 -8.38
CA GLU A 128 -17.91 -15.84 -8.56
C GLU A 128 -18.80 -16.25 -9.74
N SER A 129 -19.96 -15.60 -9.90
CA SER A 129 -20.84 -15.83 -11.06
C SER A 129 -20.16 -15.51 -12.39
N LEU A 130 -19.35 -14.43 -12.42
CA LEU A 130 -18.58 -14.06 -13.60
C LEU A 130 -17.44 -15.07 -13.88
N MET A 131 -16.79 -15.57 -12.83
CA MET A 131 -15.75 -16.59 -12.92
C MET A 131 -16.29 -17.96 -13.40
N GLN A 132 -17.58 -18.23 -13.19
CA GLN A 132 -18.26 -19.46 -13.61
C GLN A 132 -18.97 -19.34 -14.97
N ALA A 133 -18.97 -18.16 -15.57
CA ALA A 133 -19.65 -17.92 -16.85
C ALA A 133 -19.07 -18.79 -17.97
N SER A 134 -19.86 -19.09 -19.01
CA SER A 134 -19.41 -19.86 -20.17
C SER A 134 -18.27 -19.17 -20.94
N GLU A 135 -18.21 -17.84 -20.86
CA GLU A 135 -17.18 -17.00 -21.47
C GLU A 135 -15.99 -16.75 -20.52
N ALA A 136 -16.02 -17.30 -19.31
CA ALA A 136 -14.90 -17.23 -18.39
C ALA A 136 -13.73 -18.05 -18.94
N ASN A 137 -12.56 -17.44 -18.98
CA ASN A 137 -11.32 -18.02 -19.49
C ASN A 137 -10.31 -18.20 -18.35
N LEU A 138 -10.79 -18.70 -17.21
CA LEU A 138 -10.01 -19.01 -16.01
C LEU A 138 -10.12 -20.50 -15.68
N HIS A 139 -9.02 -21.09 -15.26
CA HIS A 139 -8.96 -22.48 -14.80
C HIS A 139 -8.50 -22.53 -13.36
N SER A 140 -9.20 -23.32 -12.55
CA SER A 140 -8.80 -23.63 -11.17
C SER A 140 -8.11 -24.99 -11.12
N VAL A 141 -7.01 -25.07 -10.37
CA VAL A 141 -6.31 -26.32 -10.06
C VAL A 141 -6.12 -26.44 -8.56
N ILE A 142 -6.42 -27.60 -8.02
CA ILE A 142 -6.27 -27.94 -6.60
C ILE A 142 -5.29 -29.10 -6.50
N LEU A 143 -4.14 -28.86 -5.87
CA LEU A 143 -3.13 -29.88 -5.61
C LEU A 143 -3.24 -30.37 -4.16
N ARG A 144 -2.44 -31.35 -3.79
CA ARG A 144 -2.38 -31.88 -2.43
C ARG A 144 -0.93 -31.88 -1.92
N PRO A 145 -0.52 -30.84 -1.17
CA PRO A 145 0.70 -30.88 -0.36
C PRO A 145 0.49 -31.70 0.93
N GLU A 146 1.59 -32.03 1.61
CA GLU A 146 1.59 -32.65 2.94
C GLU A 146 0.96 -31.72 3.98
N GLU A 147 1.50 -30.50 4.09
CA GLU A 147 0.96 -29.43 4.92
C GLU A 147 -0.02 -28.59 4.10
N GLN A 148 -1.31 -28.75 4.41
CA GLN A 148 -2.37 -28.10 3.65
C GLN A 148 -2.88 -26.82 4.28
N ASP A 149 -3.22 -25.86 3.43
CA ASP A 149 -4.04 -24.70 3.72
C ASP A 149 -5.49 -24.93 3.22
N VAL A 150 -6.41 -25.03 4.17
CA VAL A 150 -7.83 -25.27 3.90
C VAL A 150 -8.59 -24.03 3.40
N GLN A 151 -7.93 -22.86 3.33
CA GLN A 151 -8.53 -21.59 2.91
C GLN A 151 -8.46 -21.39 1.40
N LEU A 152 -8.98 -22.34 0.63
CA LEU A 152 -9.04 -22.27 -0.83
C LEU A 152 -10.00 -21.16 -1.31
N ARG A 153 -9.68 -20.50 -2.42
CA ARG A 153 -10.48 -19.43 -3.06
C ARG A 153 -10.75 -19.68 -4.53
N THR A 154 -9.94 -20.50 -5.19
CA THR A 154 -10.15 -20.93 -6.57
C THR A 154 -11.34 -21.88 -6.71
N THR A 155 -11.90 -22.38 -5.60
CA THR A 155 -13.15 -23.16 -5.56
C THR A 155 -14.37 -22.37 -6.00
N ALA A 156 -14.25 -21.05 -6.17
CA ALA A 156 -15.22 -20.23 -6.89
C ALA A 156 -15.42 -20.70 -8.34
N ILE A 157 -14.49 -21.46 -8.91
CA ILE A 157 -14.56 -22.07 -10.24
C ILE A 157 -14.53 -23.59 -10.07
N SER A 158 -15.24 -24.31 -10.94
CA SER A 158 -15.12 -25.77 -11.00
C SER A 158 -13.69 -26.15 -11.40
N PRO A 159 -12.91 -26.86 -10.56
CA PRO A 159 -11.51 -27.13 -10.84
C PRO A 159 -11.36 -28.08 -12.02
N VAL A 160 -10.47 -27.72 -12.95
CA VAL A 160 -10.09 -28.59 -14.07
C VAL A 160 -9.33 -29.79 -13.52
N PHE A 161 -8.43 -29.58 -12.57
CA PHE A 161 -7.71 -30.63 -11.86
C PHE A 161 -7.94 -30.48 -10.36
N SER A 162 -8.31 -31.56 -9.67
CA SER A 162 -8.38 -31.55 -8.21
C SER A 162 -7.96 -32.87 -7.60
N ALA A 163 -6.92 -32.82 -6.77
CA ALA A 163 -6.63 -33.85 -5.79
C ALA A 163 -7.62 -33.77 -4.62
N HIS A 164 -7.78 -34.85 -3.85
CA HIS A 164 -8.53 -34.78 -2.60
C HIS A 164 -7.82 -33.85 -1.61
N HIS A 165 -8.50 -32.77 -1.27
CA HIS A 165 -8.00 -31.74 -0.35
C HIS A 165 -8.91 -31.61 0.86
N ASP A 166 -8.32 -31.25 2.00
CA ASP A 166 -9.08 -30.98 3.23
C ASP A 166 -9.96 -29.73 3.03
N THR A 167 -11.11 -29.72 3.69
CA THR A 167 -12.10 -28.65 3.51
C THR A 167 -12.63 -28.15 4.85
N MET A 168 -12.98 -26.87 4.92
CA MET A 168 -13.68 -26.32 6.09
C MET A 168 -15.20 -26.44 5.91
N VAL A 169 -15.87 -27.06 6.88
CA VAL A 169 -17.34 -27.08 6.95
C VAL A 169 -17.75 -26.62 8.34
N ASN A 170 -18.57 -25.57 8.42
CA ASN A 170 -19.02 -24.98 9.68
C ASN A 170 -17.89 -24.66 10.68
N GLY A 171 -16.74 -24.18 10.17
CA GLY A 171 -15.57 -23.86 11.00
C GLY A 171 -14.77 -25.08 11.48
N GLN A 172 -15.10 -26.29 11.05
CA GLN A 172 -14.36 -27.51 11.34
C GLN A 172 -13.63 -28.03 10.10
N ARG A 173 -12.38 -28.45 10.28
CA ARG A 173 -11.59 -29.11 9.24
C ARG A 173 -12.11 -30.52 9.04
N ILE A 174 -12.52 -30.83 7.82
CA ILE A 174 -12.82 -32.19 7.36
C ILE A 174 -11.59 -32.71 6.62
N GLU A 175 -10.95 -33.71 7.19
CA GLU A 175 -9.82 -34.39 6.59
C GLU A 175 -10.28 -35.29 5.43
N LYS A 176 -9.63 -35.17 4.28
CA LYS A 176 -9.80 -36.09 3.16
C LYS A 176 -8.51 -36.86 2.93
N LYS A 177 -8.66 -38.17 2.69
CA LYS A 177 -7.53 -39.01 2.26
C LYS A 177 -7.32 -38.84 0.77
N SER A 178 -6.07 -38.65 0.38
CA SER A 178 -5.64 -38.53 -1.02
C SER A 178 -4.77 -39.72 -1.38
N SER A 179 -5.32 -40.64 -2.17
CA SER A 179 -4.56 -41.75 -2.74
C SER A 179 -3.47 -41.22 -3.66
N LEU A 180 -3.76 -40.14 -4.38
CA LEU A 180 -2.81 -39.49 -5.29
C LEU A 180 -1.55 -39.04 -4.54
N TYR A 181 -1.71 -38.25 -3.48
CA TYR A 181 -0.59 -37.77 -2.68
C TYR A 181 0.16 -38.90 -1.99
N GLU A 182 -0.55 -39.79 -1.30
CA GLU A 182 0.08 -40.87 -0.52
C GLU A 182 0.92 -41.79 -1.41
N ILE A 183 0.42 -42.18 -2.58
CA ILE A 183 1.13 -43.09 -3.48
C ILE A 183 2.32 -42.40 -4.14
N LEU A 184 2.18 -41.15 -4.59
CA LEU A 184 3.29 -40.39 -5.18
C LEU A 184 4.41 -40.17 -4.15
N SER A 185 4.08 -39.64 -2.96
CA SER A 185 5.05 -39.36 -1.89
C SER A 185 5.80 -40.64 -1.47
N ASN A 186 5.08 -41.74 -1.25
CA ASN A 186 5.69 -43.04 -0.92
C ASN A 186 6.57 -43.59 -2.04
N SER A 187 6.17 -43.43 -3.31
CA SER A 187 6.94 -43.92 -4.46
C SER A 187 8.25 -43.16 -4.69
N TYR A 188 8.26 -41.88 -4.28
CA TYR A 188 9.40 -40.97 -4.40
C TYR A 188 10.29 -40.95 -3.15
N GLU A 189 9.90 -41.63 -2.07
CA GLU A 189 10.71 -41.78 -0.86
C GLU A 189 12.11 -42.34 -1.19
N GLY A 190 13.14 -41.66 -0.67
CA GLY A 190 14.55 -42.05 -0.88
C GLY A 190 15.04 -41.96 -2.33
N LEU A 191 14.29 -41.33 -3.23
CA LEU A 191 14.75 -41.11 -4.60
C LEU A 191 15.89 -40.08 -4.61
N VAL A 192 17.09 -40.53 -4.96
CA VAL A 192 18.25 -39.66 -5.17
C VAL A 192 18.59 -39.68 -6.65
N PHE A 193 18.54 -38.52 -7.27
CA PHE A 193 19.13 -38.26 -8.57
C PHE A 193 20.01 -37.02 -8.45
N ILE A 194 21.04 -36.92 -9.27
CA ILE A 194 21.98 -35.79 -9.20
C ILE A 194 21.64 -34.84 -10.35
N PRO A 195 21.32 -33.56 -10.08
CA PRO A 195 21.07 -32.57 -11.13
C PRO A 195 22.24 -32.48 -12.10
N LYS A 196 21.97 -32.08 -13.35
CA LYS A 196 23.05 -31.98 -14.33
C LYS A 196 23.98 -30.83 -13.94
N SER A 197 25.30 -31.08 -13.87
CA SER A 197 26.24 -30.04 -13.44
C SER A 197 27.51 -29.99 -14.29
N LYS A 198 28.21 -28.86 -14.23
CA LYS A 198 29.51 -28.67 -14.87
C LYS A 198 30.52 -29.68 -14.34
N GLU A 199 30.54 -29.89 -13.03
CA GLU A 199 31.45 -30.80 -12.34
C GLU A 199 31.20 -32.24 -12.80
N GLN A 200 29.94 -32.65 -12.93
CA GLN A 200 29.59 -33.98 -13.42
C GLN A 200 29.96 -34.18 -14.89
N LEU A 201 29.76 -33.17 -15.75
CA LEU A 201 30.21 -33.24 -17.14
C LEU A 201 31.74 -33.41 -17.19
N ILE A 202 32.48 -32.64 -16.38
CA ILE A 202 33.94 -32.74 -16.27
C ILE A 202 34.34 -34.15 -15.81
N GLU A 203 33.75 -34.68 -14.73
CA GLU A 203 34.05 -36.04 -14.24
C GLU A 203 33.78 -37.11 -15.29
N ARG A 204 32.67 -37.01 -16.03
CA ARG A 204 32.33 -37.94 -17.11
C ARG A 204 33.38 -37.94 -18.21
N VAL A 205 33.86 -36.77 -18.62
CA VAL A 205 34.91 -36.67 -19.63
C VAL A 205 36.25 -37.18 -19.08
N LEU A 206 36.63 -36.77 -17.87
CA LEU A 206 37.86 -37.21 -17.22
C LEU A 206 37.92 -38.73 -17.03
N SER A 207 36.81 -39.37 -16.63
CA SER A 207 36.76 -40.83 -16.47
C SER A 207 37.03 -41.60 -17.77
N LYS A 208 36.70 -41.00 -18.93
CA LYS A 208 36.97 -41.57 -20.25
C LYS A 208 38.36 -41.25 -20.79
N CYS A 209 39.04 -40.28 -20.19
CA CYS A 209 40.39 -39.88 -20.52
C CYS A 209 41.46 -40.45 -19.57
N ALA A 210 41.05 -41.15 -18.49
CA ALA A 210 41.91 -41.52 -17.37
C ALA A 210 43.13 -42.41 -17.74
N ASP A 211 43.03 -43.20 -18.80
CA ASP A 211 44.08 -44.13 -19.25
C ASP A 211 44.86 -43.65 -20.49
N SER A 212 44.59 -42.44 -20.98
CA SER A 212 45.19 -41.87 -22.20
C SER A 212 46.25 -40.81 -21.86
N PRO A 213 47.33 -40.66 -22.67
CA PRO A 213 48.19 -39.49 -22.58
C PRO A 213 47.36 -38.22 -22.82
N VAL A 214 47.77 -37.11 -22.19
CA VAL A 214 47.06 -35.82 -22.32
C VAL A 214 47.11 -35.36 -23.77
N ASP A 215 45.98 -35.46 -24.46
CA ASP A 215 45.79 -35.06 -25.85
C ASP A 215 44.58 -34.13 -25.95
N PHE A 216 44.85 -32.87 -26.33
CA PHE A 216 43.84 -31.82 -26.45
C PHE A 216 42.70 -32.21 -27.39
N GLU A 217 43.01 -32.82 -28.54
CA GLU A 217 42.02 -33.16 -29.56
C GLU A 217 41.10 -34.28 -29.08
N HIS A 218 41.68 -35.26 -28.39
CA HIS A 218 40.91 -36.33 -27.75
C HIS A 218 39.99 -35.78 -26.66
N ILE A 219 40.49 -34.91 -25.78
CA ILE A 219 39.71 -34.28 -24.71
C ILE A 219 38.56 -33.45 -25.29
N ARG A 220 38.82 -32.64 -26.32
CA ARG A 220 37.80 -31.84 -27.01
C ARG A 220 36.73 -32.70 -27.66
N ALA A 221 37.12 -33.78 -28.33
CA ALA A 221 36.19 -34.72 -28.94
C ALA A 221 35.31 -35.39 -27.87
N MET A 222 35.92 -35.79 -26.74
CA MET A 222 35.18 -36.39 -25.64
C MET A 222 34.23 -35.41 -24.95
N LEU A 223 34.64 -34.15 -24.74
CA LEU A 223 33.78 -33.10 -24.21
C LEU A 223 32.59 -32.84 -25.14
N THR A 224 32.81 -32.82 -26.46
CA THR A 224 31.72 -32.66 -27.45
C THR A 224 30.73 -33.82 -27.37
N GLN A 225 31.24 -35.05 -27.33
CA GLN A 225 30.42 -36.25 -27.23
C GLN A 225 29.62 -36.30 -25.93
N GLU A 226 30.25 -36.03 -24.78
CA GLU A 226 29.57 -36.05 -23.49
C GLU A 226 28.61 -34.87 -23.33
N THR A 227 28.92 -33.69 -23.85
CA THR A 227 27.96 -32.56 -23.86
C THR A 227 26.66 -32.96 -24.56
N LYS A 228 26.75 -33.59 -25.74
CA LYS A 228 25.57 -34.12 -26.45
C LYS A 228 24.88 -35.26 -25.68
N ALA A 229 25.65 -36.22 -25.15
CA ALA A 229 25.08 -37.39 -24.49
C ALA A 229 24.47 -37.09 -23.12
N TYR A 230 25.04 -36.15 -22.38
CA TYR A 230 24.67 -35.81 -21.01
C TYR A 230 23.69 -34.63 -20.97
N LEU A 231 23.95 -33.55 -21.71
CA LEU A 231 23.09 -32.36 -21.72
C LEU A 231 22.04 -32.40 -22.83
N GLY A 232 22.25 -33.17 -23.91
CA GLY A 232 21.39 -33.15 -25.09
C GLY A 232 21.65 -31.95 -26.01
N ILE A 233 22.74 -31.21 -25.78
CA ILE A 233 23.09 -29.99 -26.49
C ILE A 233 24.15 -30.30 -27.56
N GLU A 234 23.92 -29.86 -28.79
CA GLU A 234 24.95 -29.88 -29.85
C GLU A 234 25.80 -28.62 -29.78
N GLU A 235 26.91 -28.68 -29.06
CA GLU A 235 27.84 -27.54 -28.89
C GLU A 235 29.17 -27.78 -29.60
N SER A 236 29.76 -26.72 -30.17
CA SER A 236 31.07 -26.78 -30.81
C SER A 236 32.14 -26.09 -29.96
N PHE A 237 33.20 -26.83 -29.63
CA PHE A 237 34.33 -26.33 -28.84
C PHE A 237 35.53 -25.87 -29.71
N ASN A 238 35.24 -25.40 -30.94
CA ASN A 238 36.26 -25.03 -31.93
C ASN A 238 36.52 -23.53 -32.02
N GLN A 239 35.70 -22.71 -31.39
CA GLN A 239 35.80 -21.24 -31.42
C GLN A 239 35.37 -20.65 -30.08
N THR A 240 35.91 -19.47 -29.74
CA THR A 240 35.49 -18.74 -28.54
C THR A 240 34.10 -18.14 -28.68
N GLN A 241 33.39 -17.96 -27.58
CA GLN A 241 32.11 -17.23 -27.55
C GLN A 241 32.39 -15.73 -27.68
N GLY A 242 32.43 -15.23 -28.91
CA GLY A 242 32.67 -13.82 -29.21
C GLY A 242 31.64 -12.88 -28.57
N ASN A 243 32.02 -11.62 -28.35
CA ASN A 243 31.14 -10.57 -27.82
C ASN A 243 31.33 -9.25 -28.60
N ARG A 244 30.61 -8.20 -28.20
CA ARG A 244 30.62 -6.89 -28.89
C ARG A 244 32.00 -6.20 -28.94
N TYR A 245 32.95 -6.65 -28.12
CA TYR A 245 34.30 -6.10 -27.99
C TYR A 245 35.39 -7.02 -28.52
N ALA A 246 35.12 -8.32 -28.68
CA ALA A 246 36.07 -9.32 -29.18
C ALA A 246 35.35 -10.35 -30.07
N PRO A 247 35.70 -10.46 -31.37
CA PRO A 247 35.11 -11.47 -32.26
C PRO A 247 35.51 -12.89 -31.83
N SER A 248 34.73 -13.89 -32.26
CA SER A 248 35.07 -15.29 -32.02
C SER A 248 36.41 -15.64 -32.66
N ALA A 249 37.24 -16.39 -31.94
CA ALA A 249 38.57 -16.81 -32.36
C ALA A 249 38.62 -18.35 -32.44
N PRO A 250 39.33 -18.94 -33.42
CA PRO A 250 39.54 -20.39 -33.47
C PRO A 250 40.30 -20.90 -32.26
N VAL A 251 39.77 -21.95 -31.61
CA VAL A 251 40.37 -22.59 -30.44
C VAL A 251 41.06 -23.89 -30.87
N ASN A 252 42.37 -23.96 -30.65
CA ASN A 252 43.20 -25.14 -30.85
C ASN A 252 44.18 -25.28 -29.67
N GLN A 253 44.97 -26.37 -29.63
CA GLN A 253 45.89 -26.61 -28.52
C GLN A 253 46.87 -25.45 -28.29
N ALA A 254 47.49 -24.91 -29.35
CA ALA A 254 48.46 -23.83 -29.23
C ALA A 254 47.84 -22.53 -28.68
N TYR A 255 46.58 -22.27 -29.00
CA TYR A 255 45.82 -21.14 -28.44
C TYR A 255 45.63 -21.31 -26.93
N ILE A 256 45.12 -22.46 -26.48
CA ILE A 256 44.88 -22.72 -25.05
C ILE A 256 46.18 -22.82 -24.26
N ASP A 257 47.24 -23.42 -24.84
CA ASP A 257 48.57 -23.47 -24.23
C ASP A 257 49.12 -22.06 -23.96
N GLY A 258 48.90 -21.13 -24.90
CA GLY A 258 49.29 -19.72 -24.75
C GLY A 258 48.50 -18.99 -23.67
N GLU A 259 47.18 -19.20 -23.62
CA GLU A 259 46.29 -18.57 -22.63
C GLU A 259 46.55 -19.08 -21.20
N LEU A 260 46.79 -20.39 -21.04
CA LEU A 260 47.05 -21.02 -19.73
C LEU A 260 48.54 -21.01 -19.32
N MET A 261 49.43 -20.45 -20.14
CA MET A 261 50.88 -20.48 -19.95
C MET A 261 51.47 -21.90 -19.78
N ILE A 262 50.90 -22.87 -20.51
CA ILE A 262 51.35 -24.27 -20.49
C ILE A 262 52.75 -24.37 -21.09
N SER A 263 53.64 -25.10 -20.42
CA SER A 263 55.03 -25.27 -20.86
C SER A 263 55.60 -26.61 -20.41
N ALA A 264 56.83 -26.92 -20.83
CA ALA A 264 57.53 -28.13 -20.36
C ALA A 264 57.75 -28.13 -18.83
N GLU A 265 57.79 -26.96 -18.19
CA GLU A 265 57.92 -26.81 -16.73
C GLU A 265 56.56 -26.91 -16.01
N TYR A 266 55.47 -26.67 -16.73
CA TYR A 266 54.08 -26.70 -16.25
C TYR A 266 53.18 -27.42 -17.26
N PRO A 267 53.24 -28.76 -17.35
CA PRO A 267 52.45 -29.51 -18.32
C PRO A 267 50.97 -29.46 -17.96
N ALA A 268 50.12 -29.34 -18.99
CA ALA A 268 48.67 -29.33 -18.84
C ALA A 268 48.14 -30.67 -18.33
N THR A 269 47.12 -30.62 -17.48
CA THR A 269 46.28 -31.78 -17.17
C THR A 269 45.07 -31.82 -18.09
N PRO A 270 44.40 -32.99 -18.22
CA PRO A 270 43.13 -33.06 -18.94
C PRO A 270 42.06 -32.11 -18.38
N GLN A 271 42.09 -31.85 -17.07
CA GLN A 271 41.16 -30.95 -16.40
C GLN A 271 41.42 -29.47 -16.79
N ASP A 272 42.68 -29.08 -16.98
CA ASP A 272 43.03 -27.72 -17.42
C ASP A 272 42.44 -27.43 -18.81
N TYR A 273 42.62 -28.37 -19.76
CA TYR A 273 42.03 -28.24 -21.09
C TYR A 273 40.50 -28.26 -21.06
N LEU A 274 39.87 -29.09 -20.23
CA LEU A 274 38.40 -29.11 -20.11
C LEU A 274 37.84 -27.79 -19.59
N ASN A 275 38.43 -27.26 -18.52
CA ASN A 275 38.00 -26.01 -17.92
C ASN A 275 38.14 -24.86 -18.93
N ALA A 276 39.27 -24.79 -19.64
CA ALA A 276 39.49 -23.76 -20.64
C ALA A 276 38.54 -23.89 -21.84
N LEU A 277 38.29 -25.10 -22.34
CA LEU A 277 37.31 -25.30 -23.41
C LEU A 277 35.90 -24.86 -22.99
N LEU A 278 35.48 -25.16 -21.76
CA LEU A 278 34.19 -24.70 -21.24
C LEU A 278 34.16 -23.17 -21.07
N GLU A 279 35.21 -22.57 -20.54
CA GLU A 279 35.28 -21.12 -20.26
C GLU A 279 35.40 -20.26 -21.51
N TYR A 280 36.23 -20.66 -22.48
CA TYR A 280 36.48 -19.85 -23.68
C TYR A 280 35.45 -20.10 -24.77
N CYS A 281 35.01 -21.35 -24.97
CA CYS A 281 34.09 -21.68 -26.06
C CYS A 281 32.62 -21.50 -25.69
N THR A 282 32.26 -21.76 -24.43
CA THR A 282 30.84 -21.80 -24.01
C THR A 282 30.67 -21.48 -22.52
N PRO A 283 31.10 -20.29 -22.06
CA PRO A 283 31.02 -19.90 -20.64
C PRO A 283 29.60 -19.97 -20.07
N ASN A 284 28.59 -19.82 -20.92
CA ASN A 284 27.18 -19.85 -20.55
C ASN A 284 26.49 -21.19 -20.90
N LEU A 285 27.25 -22.28 -21.11
CA LEU A 285 26.71 -23.60 -21.49
C LEU A 285 25.61 -24.07 -20.54
N PHE A 286 25.80 -23.81 -19.25
CA PHE A 286 24.89 -24.22 -18.19
C PHE A 286 23.81 -23.16 -17.89
N ASP A 287 24.00 -21.91 -18.32
CA ASP A 287 23.01 -20.83 -18.12
C ASP A 287 21.77 -21.00 -19.02
N ASN A 288 21.92 -21.72 -20.14
CA ASN A 288 20.88 -21.97 -21.12
C ASN A 288 20.29 -23.38 -21.05
N ILE A 289 20.69 -24.20 -20.06
CA ILE A 289 20.01 -25.46 -19.82
C ILE A 289 18.67 -25.08 -19.20
N GLU A 290 17.62 -25.10 -20.01
CA GLU A 290 16.25 -24.98 -19.53
C GLU A 290 15.94 -26.25 -18.72
N GLU A 291 16.41 -26.28 -17.46
CA GLU A 291 16.23 -27.43 -16.60
C GLU A 291 14.75 -27.54 -16.29
N SER A 292 14.14 -28.59 -16.86
CA SER A 292 12.87 -29.15 -16.39
C SER A 292 12.83 -29.08 -14.86
N PRO A 293 11.78 -28.49 -14.26
CA PRO A 293 11.62 -28.40 -12.81
C PRO A 293 11.86 -29.74 -12.09
N PHE A 294 11.52 -30.86 -12.73
CA PHE A 294 11.71 -32.20 -12.19
C PHE A 294 13.17 -32.53 -11.87
N TYR A 295 14.15 -31.93 -12.56
CA TYR A 295 15.58 -32.15 -12.31
C TYR A 295 16.19 -31.19 -11.28
N THR A 296 15.41 -30.24 -10.77
CA THR A 296 15.85 -29.27 -9.75
C THR A 296 15.50 -29.70 -8.32
N ILE A 297 14.74 -30.80 -8.15
CA ILE A 297 14.11 -31.17 -6.87
C ILE A 297 14.40 -32.60 -6.45
N ASN A 298 15.16 -32.78 -5.37
CA ASN A 298 15.46 -34.10 -4.79
C ASN A 298 14.63 -34.45 -3.54
N ASN A 299 13.52 -33.74 -3.30
CA ASN A 299 12.62 -33.97 -2.17
C ASN A 299 11.29 -34.59 -2.65
N LYS A 300 10.85 -35.67 -1.99
CA LYS A 300 9.62 -36.42 -2.33
C LYS A 300 8.36 -35.55 -2.38
N GLU A 301 8.24 -34.58 -1.48
CA GLU A 301 7.08 -33.71 -1.34
C GLU A 301 6.98 -32.78 -2.54
N ARG A 302 8.06 -32.07 -2.80
CA ARG A 302 8.16 -31.14 -3.92
C ARG A 302 8.05 -31.86 -5.26
N LEU A 303 8.55 -33.09 -5.36
CA LEU A 303 8.41 -33.93 -6.55
C LEU A 303 6.97 -34.42 -6.76
N SER A 304 6.25 -34.74 -5.68
CA SER A 304 4.81 -35.04 -5.71
C SER A 304 4.03 -33.82 -6.22
N ILE A 305 4.28 -32.64 -5.66
CA ILE A 305 3.66 -31.37 -6.09
C ILE A 305 3.94 -31.10 -7.57
N LEU A 306 5.20 -31.23 -8.03
CA LEU A 306 5.55 -31.05 -9.44
C LEU A 306 4.80 -32.01 -10.37
N THR A 307 4.70 -33.29 -9.97
CA THR A 307 3.95 -34.30 -10.74
C THR A 307 2.48 -33.89 -10.87
N GLN A 308 1.86 -33.49 -9.75
CA GLN A 308 0.47 -33.03 -9.73
C GLN A 308 0.27 -31.76 -10.57
N PHE A 309 1.17 -30.78 -10.43
CA PHE A 309 1.09 -29.50 -11.15
C PHE A 309 1.26 -29.69 -12.67
N PHE A 310 2.20 -30.53 -13.10
CA PHE A 310 2.36 -30.87 -14.51
C PHE A 310 1.10 -31.55 -15.08
N LEU A 311 0.51 -32.49 -14.35
CA LEU A 311 -0.74 -33.14 -14.75
C LEU A 311 -1.92 -32.16 -14.80
N ALA A 312 -1.92 -31.13 -13.95
CA ALA A 312 -2.91 -30.07 -13.96
C ALA A 312 -2.81 -29.19 -15.22
N GLU A 313 -1.59 -28.76 -15.61
CA GLU A 313 -1.33 -28.06 -16.87
C GLU A 313 -1.73 -28.89 -18.09
N LEU A 314 -1.34 -30.17 -18.10
CA LEU A 314 -1.72 -31.12 -19.14
C LEU A 314 -3.25 -31.21 -19.27
N ASN A 315 -3.95 -31.28 -18.14
CA ASN A 315 -5.42 -31.36 -18.14
C ASN A 315 -6.07 -30.06 -18.66
N ILE A 316 -5.52 -28.89 -18.32
CA ILE A 316 -5.97 -27.60 -18.88
C ILE A 316 -5.82 -27.59 -20.40
N ILE A 317 -4.67 -28.00 -20.94
CA ILE A 317 -4.46 -28.05 -22.40
C ILE A 317 -5.41 -29.05 -23.06
N CYS A 318 -5.59 -30.24 -22.49
CA CYS A 318 -6.55 -31.22 -23.02
C CYS A 318 -7.97 -30.67 -23.06
N ARG A 319 -8.36 -29.89 -22.05
CA ARG A 319 -9.67 -29.23 -22.02
C ARG A 319 -9.77 -28.10 -23.04
N GLU A 320 -8.74 -27.30 -23.17
CA GLU A 320 -8.70 -26.23 -24.18
C GLU A 320 -8.72 -26.78 -25.61
N GLU A 321 -8.09 -27.92 -25.87
CA GLU A 321 -8.08 -28.54 -27.19
C GLU A 321 -9.31 -29.45 -27.45
N GLY A 322 -10.21 -29.62 -26.48
CA GLY A 322 -11.38 -30.50 -26.60
C GLY A 322 -11.03 -31.99 -26.64
N ILE A 323 -9.83 -32.35 -26.16
CA ILE A 323 -9.34 -33.72 -26.04
C ILE A 323 -10.05 -34.43 -24.89
N ALA A 324 -10.21 -33.76 -23.75
CA ALA A 324 -10.88 -34.31 -22.57
C ALA A 324 -11.54 -33.19 -21.74
N GLU A 325 -12.73 -33.46 -21.20
CA GLU A 325 -13.42 -32.56 -20.25
C GLU A 325 -13.31 -33.04 -18.79
N THR A 326 -12.72 -34.21 -18.58
CA THR A 326 -12.63 -34.87 -17.28
C THR A 326 -11.59 -34.23 -16.36
N ASN A 327 -11.78 -34.37 -15.05
CA ASN A 327 -10.79 -33.98 -14.05
C ASN A 327 -9.79 -35.12 -13.80
N PHE A 328 -8.54 -34.97 -14.27
CA PHE A 328 -7.51 -36.00 -14.15
C PHE A 328 -7.18 -36.32 -12.69
N GLY A 329 -7.18 -35.33 -11.81
CA GLY A 329 -6.96 -35.55 -10.37
C GLY A 329 -8.00 -36.50 -9.77
N GLN A 330 -9.28 -36.29 -10.09
CA GLN A 330 -10.36 -37.16 -9.63
C GLN A 330 -10.28 -38.58 -10.22
N ILE A 331 -9.90 -38.71 -11.51
CA ILE A 331 -9.66 -40.02 -12.12
C ILE A 331 -8.53 -40.75 -11.39
N LEU A 332 -7.43 -40.06 -11.10
CA LEU A 332 -6.30 -40.64 -10.39
C LEU A 332 -6.66 -41.03 -8.95
N GLU A 333 -7.35 -40.17 -8.20
CA GLU A 333 -7.81 -40.47 -6.83
C GLU A 333 -8.67 -41.75 -6.75
N ALA A 334 -9.47 -42.01 -7.79
CA ALA A 334 -10.30 -43.21 -7.89
C ALA A 334 -9.52 -44.47 -8.31
N ASN A 335 -8.28 -44.34 -8.82
CA ASN A 335 -7.52 -45.43 -9.43
C ASN A 335 -6.08 -45.54 -8.89
N PRO A 336 -5.88 -46.14 -7.69
CA PRO A 336 -4.56 -46.34 -7.09
C PRO A 336 -3.53 -47.06 -7.96
N GLU A 337 -3.96 -48.02 -8.79
CA GLU A 337 -3.06 -48.74 -9.70
C GLU A 337 -2.51 -47.81 -10.80
N LEU A 338 -3.36 -46.93 -11.33
CA LEU A 338 -2.98 -45.93 -12.31
C LEU A 338 -1.96 -44.94 -11.73
N ILE A 339 -2.11 -44.54 -10.46
CA ILE A 339 -1.13 -43.68 -9.78
C ILE A 339 0.21 -44.40 -9.58
N ASN A 340 0.19 -45.67 -9.13
CA ASN A 340 1.42 -46.44 -8.89
C ASN A 340 2.25 -46.60 -10.18
N ASN A 341 1.60 -46.88 -11.30
CA ASN A 341 2.29 -47.05 -12.58
C ASN A 341 2.77 -45.70 -13.14
N LEU A 342 2.02 -44.62 -12.93
CA LEU A 342 2.45 -43.26 -13.22
C LEU A 342 3.71 -42.87 -12.42
N ALA A 343 3.72 -43.12 -11.11
CA ALA A 343 4.87 -42.83 -10.25
C ALA A 343 6.12 -43.62 -10.65
N LYS A 344 5.96 -44.88 -11.07
CA LYS A 344 7.05 -45.69 -11.65
C LYS A 344 7.58 -45.07 -12.93
N CYS A 345 6.71 -44.58 -13.81
CA CYS A 345 7.08 -43.91 -15.05
C CYS A 345 7.99 -42.68 -14.76
N VAL A 346 7.58 -41.82 -13.82
CA VAL A 346 8.38 -40.66 -13.39
C VAL A 346 9.73 -41.10 -12.82
N LYS A 347 9.75 -42.11 -11.95
CA LYS A 347 10.99 -42.63 -11.36
C LYS A 347 11.95 -43.19 -12.41
N GLN A 348 11.43 -43.93 -13.39
CA GLN A 348 12.22 -44.46 -14.50
C GLN A 348 12.79 -43.33 -15.36
N ALA A 349 12.00 -42.31 -15.66
CA ALA A 349 12.46 -41.15 -16.43
C ALA A 349 13.58 -40.40 -15.69
N LEU A 350 13.40 -40.10 -14.40
CA LEU A 350 14.42 -39.43 -13.58
C LEU A 350 15.72 -40.23 -13.47
N THR A 351 15.62 -41.53 -13.16
CA THR A 351 16.82 -42.40 -13.03
C THR A 351 17.51 -42.65 -14.37
N GLY A 352 16.76 -42.62 -15.47
CA GLY A 352 17.28 -42.73 -16.83
C GLY A 352 17.70 -41.40 -17.46
N TYR A 353 17.58 -40.27 -16.75
CA TYR A 353 17.83 -38.91 -17.26
C TYR A 353 17.03 -38.58 -18.54
N GLN A 354 15.79 -39.08 -18.64
CA GLN A 354 14.85 -38.84 -19.74
C GLN A 354 13.87 -37.71 -19.40
N SER A 355 13.19 -37.10 -20.38
CA SER A 355 12.17 -36.10 -20.06
C SER A 355 11.01 -36.72 -19.29
N VAL A 356 10.80 -36.23 -18.05
CA VAL A 356 9.70 -36.67 -17.18
C VAL A 356 8.37 -36.22 -17.77
N GLU A 357 8.33 -35.03 -18.36
CA GLU A 357 7.16 -34.46 -19.04
C GLU A 357 6.73 -35.36 -20.20
N ASP A 358 7.65 -35.71 -21.10
CA ASP A 358 7.35 -36.58 -22.24
C ASP A 358 6.86 -37.95 -21.75
N ALA A 359 7.46 -38.48 -20.68
CA ALA A 359 7.06 -39.76 -20.08
C ALA A 359 5.63 -39.69 -19.50
N LEU A 360 5.28 -38.59 -18.81
CA LEU A 360 3.93 -38.36 -18.27
C LEU A 360 2.90 -38.18 -19.39
N ILE A 361 3.19 -37.39 -20.43
CA ILE A 361 2.27 -37.20 -21.55
C ILE A 361 2.03 -38.53 -22.28
N ASN A 362 3.10 -39.28 -22.56
CA ASN A 362 3.00 -40.59 -23.20
C ASN A 362 2.21 -41.59 -22.35
N TYR A 363 2.39 -41.56 -21.02
CA TYR A 363 1.63 -42.40 -20.10
C TYR A 363 0.13 -42.10 -20.19
N VAL A 364 -0.27 -40.84 -20.10
CA VAL A 364 -1.69 -40.45 -20.19
C VAL A 364 -2.26 -40.82 -21.57
N ASN A 365 -1.50 -40.64 -22.66
CA ASN A 365 -1.89 -41.06 -24.01
C ASN A 365 -2.08 -42.59 -24.15
N GLN A 366 -1.30 -43.41 -23.43
CA GLN A 366 -1.47 -44.87 -23.41
C GLN A 366 -2.70 -45.29 -22.61
N HIS A 367 -3.07 -44.49 -21.60
CA HIS A 367 -4.22 -44.68 -20.72
C HIS A 367 -5.43 -43.82 -21.12
N ARG A 368 -5.50 -43.44 -22.39
CA ARG A 368 -6.49 -42.49 -22.92
C ARG A 368 -7.95 -42.86 -22.64
N ASP A 369 -8.27 -44.15 -22.55
CA ASP A 369 -9.64 -44.62 -22.26
C ASP A 369 -10.00 -44.34 -20.79
N ASP A 370 -9.05 -44.52 -19.86
CA ASP A 370 -9.20 -44.18 -18.44
C ASP A 370 -9.43 -42.67 -18.25
N PHE A 371 -8.70 -41.86 -19.03
CA PHE A 371 -8.83 -40.39 -19.05
C PHE A 371 -9.90 -39.85 -20.00
N GLN A 372 -10.67 -40.72 -20.66
CA GLN A 372 -11.77 -40.38 -21.55
C GLN A 372 -11.40 -39.43 -22.70
N PHE A 373 -10.25 -39.64 -23.32
CA PHE A 373 -9.77 -38.82 -24.43
C PHE A 373 -10.55 -39.12 -25.71
N THR A 374 -10.94 -38.07 -26.42
CA THR A 374 -11.54 -38.18 -27.75
C THR A 374 -10.49 -38.44 -28.85
N SER A 375 -9.24 -38.06 -28.61
CA SER A 375 -8.11 -38.22 -29.52
C SER A 375 -6.78 -38.22 -28.73
N PRO A 376 -5.67 -38.78 -29.27
CA PRO A 376 -4.38 -38.71 -28.59
C PRO A 376 -3.83 -37.28 -28.61
N ILE A 377 -3.11 -36.90 -27.55
CA ILE A 377 -2.40 -35.62 -27.49
C ILE A 377 -1.32 -35.60 -28.57
N PRO A 378 -1.32 -34.63 -29.49
CA PRO A 378 -0.39 -34.61 -30.61
C PRO A 378 1.05 -34.35 -30.15
N GLN A 379 2.04 -35.05 -30.73
CA GLN A 379 3.45 -34.85 -30.35
C GLN A 379 3.95 -33.41 -30.55
N TYR A 380 3.38 -32.68 -31.53
CA TYR A 380 3.79 -31.30 -31.78
C TYR A 380 3.39 -30.32 -30.66
N SER A 381 2.47 -30.68 -29.76
CA SER A 381 2.06 -29.82 -28.64
C SER A 381 2.96 -29.96 -27.41
N PHE A 382 3.81 -31.00 -27.35
CA PHE A 382 4.66 -31.29 -26.19
C PHE A 382 5.61 -30.12 -25.86
N PRO A 383 6.32 -29.49 -26.82
CA PRO A 383 7.23 -28.39 -26.50
C PRO A 383 6.50 -27.20 -25.87
N LYS A 384 5.33 -26.82 -26.40
CA LYS A 384 4.54 -25.68 -25.90
C LYS A 384 4.04 -25.92 -24.48
N LEU A 385 3.60 -27.14 -24.18
CA LEU A 385 3.19 -27.51 -22.82
C LEU A 385 4.36 -27.44 -21.84
N LYS A 386 5.54 -27.92 -22.25
CA LYS A 386 6.75 -27.90 -21.41
C LYS A 386 7.22 -26.47 -21.13
N GLU A 387 7.24 -25.62 -22.15
CA GLU A 387 7.57 -24.18 -22.01
C GLU A 387 6.59 -23.50 -21.04
N ARG A 388 5.28 -23.73 -21.21
CA ARG A 388 4.25 -23.19 -20.30
C ARG A 388 4.45 -23.68 -18.87
N PHE A 389 4.61 -24.98 -18.67
CA PHE A 389 4.84 -25.57 -17.35
C PHE A 389 6.09 -25.00 -16.68
N ASN A 390 7.20 -24.89 -17.41
CA ASN A 390 8.45 -24.33 -16.92
C ASN A 390 8.28 -22.86 -16.52
N SER A 391 7.66 -22.05 -17.39
CA SER A 391 7.37 -20.63 -17.15
C SER A 391 6.51 -20.44 -15.90
N HIS A 392 5.40 -21.16 -15.82
CA HIS A 392 4.47 -21.06 -14.70
C HIS A 392 5.10 -21.54 -13.39
N TYR A 393 5.74 -22.71 -13.40
CA TYR A 393 6.39 -23.21 -12.20
C TYR A 393 7.48 -22.26 -11.69
N LYS A 394 8.26 -21.66 -12.61
CA LYS A 394 9.28 -20.67 -12.25
C LYS A 394 8.69 -19.45 -11.52
N GLN A 395 7.46 -19.05 -11.86
CA GLN A 395 6.76 -17.95 -11.19
C GLN A 395 6.25 -18.34 -9.78
N ILE A 396 5.87 -19.59 -9.56
CA ILE A 396 5.25 -20.05 -8.30
C ILE A 396 6.15 -20.93 -7.41
N LYS A 397 7.37 -21.27 -7.82
CA LYS A 397 8.25 -22.21 -7.09
C LYS A 397 8.51 -21.82 -5.62
N ASP A 398 8.50 -20.52 -5.35
CA ASP A 398 8.75 -19.91 -4.04
C ASP A 398 7.45 -19.59 -3.29
N SER A 399 6.29 -20.02 -3.79
CA SER A 399 5.01 -19.82 -3.12
C SER A 399 4.99 -20.50 -1.74
N PRO A 400 4.41 -19.84 -0.71
CA PRO A 400 4.31 -20.43 0.62
C PRO A 400 3.36 -21.63 0.67
N HIS A 401 2.38 -21.66 -0.24
CA HIS A 401 1.33 -22.67 -0.34
C HIS A 401 1.22 -23.16 -1.79
N PHE A 402 1.00 -24.46 -1.97
CA PHE A 402 0.85 -25.10 -3.29
C PHE A 402 -0.52 -25.76 -3.47
N ASP A 403 -1.45 -25.46 -2.57
CA ASP A 403 -2.77 -26.07 -2.47
C ASP A 403 -3.65 -25.75 -3.66
N GLU A 404 -3.55 -24.52 -4.19
CA GLU A 404 -4.32 -24.08 -5.35
C GLU A 404 -3.58 -23.06 -6.21
N PHE A 405 -3.94 -23.04 -7.49
CA PHE A 405 -3.59 -21.99 -8.42
C PHE A 405 -4.76 -21.69 -9.36
N MET A 406 -4.88 -20.43 -9.76
CA MET A 406 -5.77 -20.00 -10.82
C MET A 406 -4.93 -19.64 -12.04
N LEU A 407 -5.33 -20.13 -13.22
CA LEU A 407 -4.60 -19.94 -14.45
C LEU A 407 -5.48 -19.26 -15.48
N LEU A 408 -4.93 -18.24 -16.14
CA LEU A 408 -5.53 -17.60 -17.28
C LEU A 408 -5.36 -18.49 -18.52
N SER A 409 -6.46 -18.69 -19.23
CA SER A 409 -6.48 -19.43 -20.50
C SER A 409 -5.82 -18.61 -21.60
N THR A 410 -5.25 -19.31 -22.59
CA THR A 410 -4.81 -18.68 -23.85
C THR A 410 -5.98 -18.29 -24.77
N LYS A 411 -7.19 -18.80 -24.50
CA LYS A 411 -8.41 -18.46 -25.26
C LYS A 411 -9.00 -17.13 -24.79
N LYS A 412 -9.57 -16.37 -25.73
CA LYS A 412 -10.26 -15.11 -25.44
C LYS A 412 -11.46 -15.33 -24.51
N GLY A 413 -11.64 -14.42 -23.55
CA GLY A 413 -12.78 -14.43 -22.62
C GLY A 413 -12.87 -13.18 -21.76
N LEU A 414 -13.57 -13.30 -20.64
CA LEU A 414 -13.92 -12.19 -19.74
C LEU A 414 -12.75 -11.69 -18.86
N PHE A 415 -11.66 -12.45 -18.77
CA PHE A 415 -10.50 -12.16 -17.94
C PHE A 415 -9.25 -11.98 -18.81
N PHE A 416 -8.35 -11.12 -18.34
CA PHE A 416 -7.16 -10.70 -19.09
C PHE A 416 -6.05 -10.23 -18.14
N ALA A 417 -4.82 -10.20 -18.62
CA ALA A 417 -3.68 -9.63 -17.91
C ALA A 417 -3.65 -8.11 -18.09
N HIS A 418 -3.49 -7.38 -16.98
CA HIS A 418 -3.23 -5.95 -16.99
C HIS A 418 -2.45 -5.54 -15.74
N GLN A 419 -1.35 -4.80 -15.93
CA GLN A 419 -0.50 -4.23 -14.88
C GLN A 419 -0.07 -5.26 -13.82
N GLY A 420 0.31 -6.47 -14.26
CA GLY A 420 0.74 -7.55 -13.36
C GLY A 420 -0.39 -8.23 -12.58
N CYS A 421 -1.65 -8.01 -12.97
CA CYS A 421 -2.81 -8.67 -12.39
C CYS A 421 -3.63 -9.42 -13.45
N ILE A 422 -4.25 -10.52 -13.04
CA ILE A 422 -5.37 -11.11 -13.75
C ILE A 422 -6.57 -10.24 -13.37
N ALA A 423 -7.20 -9.63 -14.36
CA ALA A 423 -8.24 -8.64 -14.20
C ALA A 423 -9.47 -8.98 -15.05
N THR A 424 -10.58 -8.32 -14.75
CA THR A 424 -11.78 -8.30 -15.59
C THR A 424 -12.24 -6.86 -15.80
N HIS A 425 -13.08 -6.63 -16.79
CA HIS A 425 -13.65 -5.30 -17.02
C HIS A 425 -14.72 -5.01 -15.96
N PHE A 426 -14.62 -3.87 -15.27
CA PHE A 426 -15.52 -3.53 -14.16
C PHE A 426 -17.00 -3.51 -14.59
N ALA A 427 -17.30 -3.15 -15.84
CA ALA A 427 -18.69 -3.21 -16.33
C ALA A 427 -19.24 -4.65 -16.44
N HIS A 428 -18.40 -5.67 -16.68
CA HIS A 428 -18.87 -7.06 -16.64
C HIS A 428 -19.29 -7.46 -15.22
N PHE A 429 -18.51 -7.05 -14.22
CA PHE A 429 -18.86 -7.25 -12.81
C PHE A 429 -20.16 -6.51 -12.45
N MET A 430 -20.31 -5.27 -12.89
CA MET A 430 -21.51 -4.46 -12.64
C MET A 430 -22.75 -4.92 -13.41
N ASN A 431 -22.62 -5.79 -14.42
CA ASN A 431 -23.74 -6.37 -15.16
C ASN A 431 -24.21 -7.72 -14.58
N ALA A 432 -23.62 -8.18 -13.46
CA ALA A 432 -24.15 -9.30 -12.72
C ALA A 432 -25.61 -9.04 -12.31
N LEU A 433 -26.45 -10.08 -12.33
CA LEU A 433 -27.90 -9.98 -12.08
C LEU A 433 -28.24 -9.17 -10.82
N PHE A 434 -27.40 -9.27 -9.79
CA PHE A 434 -27.50 -8.52 -8.54
C PHE A 434 -27.64 -7.00 -8.73
N PHE A 435 -26.87 -6.38 -9.64
CA PHE A 435 -26.85 -4.93 -9.80
C PHE A 435 -27.98 -4.38 -10.68
N ASN A 436 -28.59 -5.22 -11.53
CA ASN A 436 -29.63 -4.78 -12.47
C ASN A 436 -30.85 -4.14 -11.77
N ASP A 437 -31.14 -4.54 -10.54
CA ASP A 437 -32.26 -4.03 -9.75
C ASP A 437 -31.94 -2.73 -9.00
N ILE A 438 -30.65 -2.36 -8.90
CA ILE A 438 -30.16 -1.23 -8.07
C ILE A 438 -29.72 -0.05 -8.94
N LEU A 439 -29.28 -0.30 -10.18
CA LEU A 439 -28.77 0.74 -11.07
C LEU A 439 -29.88 1.49 -11.81
N ASP A 440 -29.72 2.80 -11.98
CA ASP A 440 -30.61 3.61 -12.82
C ASP A 440 -30.34 3.41 -14.33
N GLU A 441 -31.31 3.75 -15.18
CA GLU A 441 -31.23 3.51 -16.62
C GLU A 441 -30.08 4.23 -17.33
N ASN A 442 -29.67 5.41 -16.86
CA ASN A 442 -28.53 6.13 -17.44
C ASN A 442 -27.23 5.37 -17.13
N THR A 443 -27.10 4.88 -15.91
CA THR A 443 -25.97 4.06 -15.48
C THR A 443 -25.89 2.74 -16.27
N LYS A 444 -27.02 2.05 -16.45
CA LYS A 444 -27.07 0.82 -17.29
C LYS A 444 -26.65 1.10 -18.73
N THR A 445 -27.15 2.19 -19.31
CA THR A 445 -26.79 2.61 -20.68
C THR A 445 -25.29 2.89 -20.80
N PHE A 446 -24.71 3.59 -19.82
CA PHE A 446 -23.26 3.82 -19.76
C PHE A 446 -22.49 2.50 -19.69
N LEU A 447 -22.83 1.60 -18.77
CA LEU A 447 -22.17 0.29 -18.61
C LEU A 447 -22.25 -0.56 -19.87
N GLN A 448 -23.40 -0.57 -20.54
CA GLN A 448 -23.58 -1.27 -21.82
C GLN A 448 -22.71 -0.66 -22.93
N SER A 449 -22.64 0.67 -23.01
CA SER A 449 -21.80 1.37 -24.00
C SER A 449 -20.33 1.06 -23.80
N VAL A 450 -19.82 1.16 -22.57
CA VAL A 450 -18.38 0.90 -22.30
C VAL A 450 -18.04 -0.58 -22.48
N GLN A 451 -18.97 -1.50 -22.21
CA GLN A 451 -18.78 -2.92 -22.49
C GLN A 451 -18.70 -3.18 -23.99
N GLN A 452 -19.63 -2.63 -24.78
CA GLN A 452 -19.62 -2.78 -26.24
C GLN A 452 -18.33 -2.25 -26.85
N ASP A 453 -17.85 -1.10 -26.37
CA ASP A 453 -16.57 -0.55 -26.77
C ASP A 453 -15.40 -1.47 -26.38
N PHE A 454 -15.42 -2.03 -25.16
CA PHE A 454 -14.37 -2.91 -24.66
C PHE A 454 -14.20 -4.20 -25.50
N GLU A 455 -15.28 -4.70 -26.10
CA GLU A 455 -15.20 -5.86 -27.01
C GLU A 455 -14.58 -5.55 -28.37
N THR A 456 -14.45 -4.27 -28.73
CA THR A 456 -13.76 -3.86 -29.97
C THR A 456 -12.24 -3.80 -29.81
N ILE A 457 -11.74 -3.80 -28.57
CA ILE A 457 -10.31 -3.72 -28.28
C ILE A 457 -9.63 -5.04 -28.66
N ASP A 458 -8.47 -4.95 -29.32
CA ASP A 458 -7.63 -6.11 -29.55
C ASP A 458 -6.88 -6.52 -28.28
N LYS A 459 -7.31 -7.63 -27.68
CA LYS A 459 -6.74 -8.24 -26.49
C LYS A 459 -5.73 -9.31 -26.92
N PHE A 460 -4.62 -8.90 -27.53
CA PHE A 460 -3.58 -9.84 -27.99
C PHE A 460 -3.11 -10.69 -26.80
N GLU A 461 -3.18 -12.02 -26.94
CA GLU A 461 -2.87 -12.98 -25.86
C GLU A 461 -3.54 -12.65 -24.52
N ASN A 462 -4.81 -12.19 -24.56
CA ASN A 462 -5.57 -11.77 -23.37
C ASN A 462 -4.85 -10.72 -22.53
N THR A 463 -4.06 -9.83 -23.14
CA THR A 463 -3.34 -8.78 -22.43
C THR A 463 -3.84 -7.41 -22.86
N ILE A 464 -4.07 -6.53 -21.88
CA ILE A 464 -4.36 -5.11 -22.10
C ILE A 464 -3.11 -4.27 -21.82
N PRO A 465 -2.68 -3.39 -22.74
CA PRO A 465 -1.51 -2.54 -22.56
C PRO A 465 -1.51 -1.81 -21.21
N HIS A 466 -0.33 -1.71 -20.59
CA HIS A 466 -0.19 -1.09 -19.26
C HIS A 466 -0.17 0.44 -19.28
N GLN A 467 -0.10 1.05 -20.48
CA GLN A 467 0.01 2.49 -20.69
C GLN A 467 -0.91 2.95 -21.80
N ASN A 468 -1.44 4.16 -21.64
CA ASN A 468 -2.23 4.89 -22.62
C ASN A 468 -1.32 5.87 -23.37
N THR A 469 -0.37 5.34 -24.16
CA THR A 469 0.71 6.13 -24.79
C THR A 469 0.24 7.22 -25.77
N HIS A 470 -1.01 7.13 -26.24
CA HIS A 470 -1.65 8.13 -27.09
C HIS A 470 -2.10 9.38 -26.31
N ILE A 471 -2.25 9.29 -24.98
CA ILE A 471 -2.61 10.42 -24.13
C ILE A 471 -1.46 11.42 -24.10
N ASN A 472 -1.79 12.70 -24.34
CA ASN A 472 -0.83 13.82 -24.46
C ASN A 472 0.25 13.66 -25.56
N ALA A 473 0.10 12.71 -26.49
CA ALA A 473 1.07 12.50 -27.57
C ALA A 473 1.20 13.72 -28.51
N GLY A 474 0.10 14.45 -28.74
CA GLY A 474 0.08 15.65 -29.58
C GLY A 474 0.46 16.95 -28.88
N MET A 475 0.29 17.05 -27.55
CA MET A 475 0.57 18.25 -26.77
C MET A 475 0.85 17.86 -25.32
N LYS A 476 2.05 18.20 -24.82
CA LYS A 476 2.51 17.85 -23.47
C LYS A 476 2.41 19.00 -22.47
N GLU A 477 2.22 20.21 -22.96
CA GLU A 477 2.27 21.44 -22.17
C GLU A 477 1.31 22.49 -22.75
N ALA A 478 0.66 23.25 -21.88
CA ALA A 478 -0.09 24.45 -22.23
C ALA A 478 0.84 25.65 -22.39
N VAL A 479 0.62 26.46 -23.43
CA VAL A 479 1.31 27.74 -23.60
C VAL A 479 0.42 28.85 -23.05
N LEU A 480 0.84 29.45 -21.95
CA LEU A 480 0.10 30.49 -21.24
C LEU A 480 0.70 31.87 -21.52
N ASP A 481 -0.17 32.82 -21.87
CA ASP A 481 0.14 34.24 -21.95
C ASP A 481 -0.18 34.92 -20.61
N LEU A 482 0.83 35.01 -19.75
CA LEU A 482 0.69 35.58 -18.41
C LEU A 482 0.38 37.08 -18.43
N SER A 483 0.64 37.79 -19.53
CA SER A 483 0.34 39.22 -19.65
C SER A 483 -1.17 39.50 -19.73
N SER A 484 -1.95 38.50 -20.13
CA SER A 484 -3.40 38.58 -20.25
C SER A 484 -4.17 38.16 -18.99
N MET A 485 -3.49 37.57 -18.00
CA MET A 485 -4.10 37.05 -16.77
C MET A 485 -4.28 38.17 -15.72
N ASP A 486 -5.41 38.17 -15.01
CA ASP A 486 -5.62 39.03 -13.83
C ASP A 486 -4.99 38.42 -12.57
N ASN A 487 -5.00 39.16 -11.46
CA ASN A 487 -4.38 38.70 -10.21
C ASN A 487 -5.05 37.45 -9.62
N GLU A 488 -6.35 37.24 -9.87
CA GLU A 488 -7.06 36.05 -9.42
C GLU A 488 -6.58 34.82 -10.20
N ALA A 489 -6.51 34.91 -11.53
CA ALA A 489 -5.98 33.86 -12.38
C ALA A 489 -4.49 33.55 -12.10
N LEU A 490 -3.69 34.56 -11.76
CA LEU A 490 -2.29 34.39 -11.36
C LEU A 490 -2.16 33.72 -9.98
N GLN A 491 -3.04 34.06 -9.03
CA GLN A 491 -3.10 33.39 -7.74
C GLN A 491 -3.45 31.90 -7.90
N ASP A 492 -4.46 31.62 -8.71
CA ASP A 492 -4.84 30.27 -9.10
C ASP A 492 -3.67 29.50 -9.72
N LEU A 493 -2.99 30.11 -10.71
CA LEU A 493 -1.82 29.52 -11.35
C LEU A 493 -0.68 29.27 -10.35
N TYR A 494 -0.46 30.18 -9.40
CA TYR A 494 0.54 30.00 -8.36
C TYR A 494 0.25 28.75 -7.51
N GLU A 495 -0.99 28.58 -7.03
CA GLU A 495 -1.36 27.38 -6.25
C GLU A 495 -1.28 26.10 -7.11
N ASP A 496 -1.68 26.21 -8.37
CA ASP A 496 -1.62 25.12 -9.35
C ASP A 496 -0.18 24.68 -9.69
N ILE A 497 0.78 25.61 -9.71
CA ILE A 497 2.23 25.32 -9.79
C ILE A 497 2.73 24.68 -8.49
N ASN A 498 2.23 25.12 -7.32
CA ASN A 498 2.68 24.57 -6.05
C ASN A 498 2.28 23.11 -5.82
N SER A 499 1.27 22.60 -6.54
CA SER A 499 0.84 21.19 -6.46
C SER A 499 1.65 20.22 -7.33
N TYR A 500 2.65 20.67 -8.09
CA TYR A 500 3.59 19.74 -8.74
C TYR A 500 4.48 19.05 -7.71
N GLN A 501 4.67 17.74 -7.88
CA GLN A 501 5.53 16.93 -7.02
C GLN A 501 7.03 17.12 -7.32
N ASP A 502 7.37 17.50 -8.56
CA ASP A 502 8.76 17.79 -8.95
C ASP A 502 9.17 19.18 -8.46
N SER A 503 10.02 19.23 -7.44
CA SER A 503 10.51 20.48 -6.85
C SER A 503 11.27 21.36 -7.85
N ASN A 504 12.05 20.78 -8.76
CA ASN A 504 12.81 21.56 -9.74
C ASN A 504 11.88 22.21 -10.77
N LEU A 505 10.87 21.47 -11.23
CA LEU A 505 9.85 22.01 -12.14
C LEU A 505 9.06 23.14 -11.46
N LYS A 506 8.63 22.91 -10.22
CA LYS A 506 7.92 23.89 -9.40
C LYS A 506 8.74 25.19 -9.27
N GLU A 507 10.00 25.09 -8.86
CA GLU A 507 10.89 26.24 -8.71
C GLU A 507 11.08 27.00 -10.02
N ALA A 508 11.28 26.29 -11.13
CA ALA A 508 11.45 26.90 -12.45
C ALA A 508 10.19 27.67 -12.90
N LEU A 509 9.00 27.08 -12.72
CA LEU A 509 7.72 27.71 -13.06
C LEU A 509 7.46 28.94 -12.18
N LEU A 510 7.70 28.86 -10.87
CA LEU A 510 7.53 30.00 -9.96
C LEU A 510 8.50 31.14 -10.28
N ALA A 511 9.75 30.83 -10.63
CA ALA A 511 10.72 31.82 -11.07
C ALA A 511 10.28 32.52 -12.36
N GLN A 512 9.76 31.76 -13.33
CA GLN A 512 9.23 32.32 -14.57
C GLN A 512 7.98 33.19 -14.33
N LEU A 513 7.07 32.78 -13.43
CA LEU A 513 5.90 33.58 -13.04
C LEU A 513 6.33 34.94 -12.50
N LYS A 514 7.28 34.96 -11.55
CA LYS A 514 7.82 36.20 -10.96
C LYS A 514 8.52 37.08 -11.99
N GLN A 515 9.23 36.47 -12.96
CA GLN A 515 9.92 37.21 -14.01
C GLN A 515 8.95 37.85 -15.02
N GLU A 516 7.93 37.12 -15.47
CA GLU A 516 6.96 37.62 -16.47
C GLU A 516 5.92 38.57 -15.84
N ARG A 517 5.59 38.40 -14.55
CA ARG A 517 4.63 39.21 -13.79
C ARG A 517 5.20 39.70 -12.46
N PRO A 518 6.18 40.62 -12.48
CA PRO A 518 6.75 41.18 -11.25
C PRO A 518 5.75 42.04 -10.45
N ASP A 519 4.63 42.42 -11.05
CA ASP A 519 3.52 43.14 -10.43
C ASP A 519 2.58 42.25 -9.60
N PHE A 520 2.59 40.93 -9.83
CA PHE A 520 1.76 40.00 -9.07
C PHE A 520 2.29 39.85 -7.63
N LYS A 521 1.43 40.16 -6.66
CA LYS A 521 1.68 39.92 -5.24
C LYS A 521 0.83 38.75 -4.77
N LEU A 522 1.47 37.77 -4.14
CA LEU A 522 0.80 36.60 -3.59
C LEU A 522 -0.26 37.04 -2.58
N GLN A 523 -1.49 36.56 -2.72
CA GLN A 523 -2.52 36.75 -1.71
C GLN A 523 -2.52 35.54 -0.78
N MET A 524 -1.80 35.63 0.33
CA MET A 524 -1.79 34.56 1.32
C MET A 524 -3.14 34.46 2.03
N ASN A 525 -3.68 33.24 2.12
CA ASN A 525 -4.94 33.02 2.80
C ASN A 525 -4.74 33.05 4.33
N ALA A 526 -4.86 34.25 4.91
CA ALA A 526 -4.74 34.46 6.35
C ALA A 526 -5.67 33.57 7.18
N LYS A 527 -6.83 33.18 6.65
CA LYS A 527 -7.73 32.24 7.33
C LYS A 527 -7.10 30.85 7.45
N ILE A 528 -6.44 30.35 6.41
CA ILE A 528 -5.75 29.05 6.44
C ILE A 528 -4.58 29.08 7.41
N PHE A 529 -3.80 30.16 7.42
CA PHE A 529 -2.72 30.34 8.40
C PHE A 529 -3.24 30.29 9.85
N LEU A 530 -4.29 31.06 10.15
CA LEU A 530 -4.94 31.04 11.47
C LEU A 530 -5.50 29.65 11.81
N GLN A 531 -6.00 28.92 10.81
CA GLN A 531 -6.53 27.57 10.97
C GLN A 531 -5.43 26.53 11.31
N HIS A 532 -4.29 26.56 10.61
CA HIS A 532 -3.14 25.70 10.92
C HIS A 532 -2.63 25.94 12.33
N VAL A 533 -2.54 27.20 12.74
CA VAL A 533 -2.17 27.58 14.11
C VAL A 533 -3.18 27.04 15.12
N ALA A 534 -4.48 27.13 14.84
CA ALA A 534 -5.54 26.58 15.69
C ALA A 534 -5.52 25.05 15.79
N TYR A 535 -5.06 24.38 14.74
CA TYR A 535 -4.93 22.92 14.68
C TYR A 535 -3.57 22.42 15.20
N GLY A 536 -2.68 23.32 15.63
CA GLY A 536 -1.35 22.97 16.11
C GLY A 536 -0.43 22.43 15.02
N GLU A 537 -0.73 22.72 13.76
CA GLU A 537 0.00 22.35 12.54
C GLU A 537 1.16 23.35 12.34
N GLN A 538 2.16 23.24 13.22
CA GLN A 538 3.26 24.21 13.33
C GLN A 538 4.08 24.29 12.03
N ASP A 539 4.39 23.14 11.42
CA ASP A 539 5.25 23.10 10.24
C ASP A 539 4.52 23.69 9.03
N GLU A 540 3.23 23.38 8.88
CA GLU A 540 2.35 23.94 7.85
C GLU A 540 2.16 25.46 8.01
N ALA A 541 2.04 25.94 9.26
CA ALA A 541 1.98 27.37 9.55
C ALA A 541 3.31 28.09 9.26
N GLU A 542 4.45 27.48 9.63
CA GLU A 542 5.79 28.02 9.38
C GLU A 542 6.12 28.03 7.87
N GLU A 543 5.66 27.02 7.12
CA GLU A 543 5.79 26.98 5.66
C GLU A 543 5.11 28.19 5.00
N LEU A 544 3.90 28.55 5.45
CA LEU A 544 3.23 29.76 4.97
C LEU A 544 4.08 31.01 5.25
N LEU A 545 4.60 31.18 6.47
CA LEU A 545 5.44 32.34 6.81
C LEU A 545 6.72 32.43 5.98
N ASN A 546 7.23 31.31 5.48
CA ASN A 546 8.43 31.25 4.64
C ASN A 546 8.17 31.52 3.14
N LYS A 547 6.91 31.55 2.67
CA LYS A 547 6.59 31.72 1.23
C LYS A 547 7.03 33.08 0.67
N ASP A 548 6.84 34.14 1.44
CA ASP A 548 7.21 35.50 1.03
C ASP A 548 7.49 36.40 2.25
N PRO A 549 8.76 36.81 2.48
CA PRO A 549 9.14 37.70 3.58
C PRO A 549 8.38 39.04 3.62
N GLU A 550 7.92 39.56 2.48
CA GLU A 550 7.16 40.82 2.45
C GLU A 550 5.75 40.66 3.02
N LEU A 551 5.15 39.47 2.89
CA LEU A 551 3.79 39.17 3.35
C LEU A 551 3.75 38.54 4.74
N THR A 552 4.88 38.01 5.23
CA THR A 552 5.00 37.43 6.57
C THR A 552 4.45 38.37 7.65
N GLN A 553 4.80 39.66 7.62
CA GLN A 553 4.36 40.62 8.66
C GLN A 553 2.88 41.01 8.51
N GLU A 554 2.32 40.99 7.30
CA GLU A 554 0.87 41.16 7.09
C GLU A 554 0.11 39.96 7.65
N LEU A 555 0.59 38.75 7.35
CA LEU A 555 0.00 37.50 7.81
C LEU A 555 0.03 37.37 9.34
N LEU A 556 1.15 37.74 9.97
CA LEU A 556 1.26 37.78 11.43
C LEU A 556 0.24 38.74 12.04
N ARG A 557 0.08 39.94 11.48
CA ARG A 557 -0.85 40.97 11.96
C ARG A 557 -2.32 40.71 11.62
N ALA A 558 -2.61 39.70 10.80
CA ALA A 558 -3.98 39.36 10.41
C ALA A 558 -4.86 39.10 11.64
N ASN A 559 -5.96 39.84 11.73
CA ASN A 559 -6.95 39.76 12.79
C ASN A 559 -8.37 39.99 12.24
N ASN A 560 -9.39 39.86 13.08
CA ASN A 560 -10.81 40.00 12.70
C ASN A 560 -11.27 39.00 11.62
N ILE A 561 -10.54 37.89 11.46
CA ILE A 561 -10.87 36.78 10.55
C ILE A 561 -11.35 35.61 11.39
N PHE A 562 -12.52 35.06 11.07
CA PHE A 562 -13.09 33.93 11.80
C PHE A 562 -12.35 32.62 11.46
N PHE A 563 -11.93 31.90 12.49
CA PHE A 563 -11.42 30.52 12.39
C PHE A 563 -11.88 29.70 13.60
N THR A 564 -11.95 28.39 13.42
CA THR A 564 -12.56 27.47 14.42
C THR A 564 -11.61 26.35 14.75
N ASP A 565 -11.31 26.14 16.03
CA ASP A 565 -10.46 25.02 16.44
C ASP A 565 -11.21 23.67 16.50
N TYR A 566 -10.50 22.59 16.81
CA TYR A 566 -11.11 21.25 16.85
C TYR A 566 -12.21 21.08 17.91
N SER A 567 -12.23 21.91 18.95
CA SER A 567 -13.26 21.88 19.99
C SER A 567 -14.50 22.70 19.61
N GLY A 568 -14.54 23.29 18.42
CA GLY A 568 -15.67 24.08 17.94
C GLY A 568 -15.72 25.51 18.49
N ARG A 569 -14.59 26.00 19.04
CA ARG A 569 -14.47 27.39 19.50
C ARG A 569 -14.09 28.26 18.31
N THR A 570 -14.83 29.35 18.09
CA THR A 570 -14.58 30.28 16.99
C THR A 570 -13.96 31.58 17.50
N PHE A 571 -12.82 31.94 16.94
CA PHE A 571 -11.99 33.09 17.30
C PHE A 571 -11.92 34.12 16.16
N THR A 572 -11.53 35.35 16.49
CA THR A 572 -11.28 36.45 15.53
C THR A 572 -9.96 37.18 15.80
N CYS A 573 -9.05 36.53 16.52
CA CYS A 573 -7.78 37.10 16.95
C CYS A 573 -6.64 36.80 15.97
N THR A 574 -5.44 37.28 16.29
CA THR A 574 -4.21 36.92 15.57
C THR A 574 -3.77 35.50 15.92
N ALA A 575 -2.91 34.92 15.07
CA ALA A 575 -2.28 33.62 15.33
C ALA A 575 -1.57 33.59 16.70
N TYR A 576 -0.88 34.67 17.04
CA TYR A 576 -0.12 34.76 18.29
C TYR A 576 -1.02 34.82 19.52
N GLU A 577 -2.12 35.59 19.48
CA GLU A 577 -3.10 35.64 20.57
C GLU A 577 -3.75 34.26 20.80
N TYR A 578 -4.08 33.52 19.75
CA TYR A 578 -4.60 32.16 19.90
C TYR A 578 -3.54 31.23 20.53
N ALA A 579 -2.31 31.24 20.00
CA ALA A 579 -1.24 30.40 20.55
C ALA A 579 -0.94 30.76 22.02
N TYR A 580 -1.03 32.03 22.39
CA TYR A 580 -0.90 32.52 23.76
C TYR A 580 -2.05 32.02 24.66
N TRP A 581 -3.30 32.13 24.20
CA TRP A 581 -4.47 31.63 24.91
C TRP A 581 -4.46 30.10 25.08
N ALA A 582 -4.11 29.36 24.03
CA ALA A 582 -4.05 27.90 24.02
C ALA A 582 -2.86 27.34 24.81
N LYS A 583 -1.98 28.21 25.32
CA LYS A 583 -0.69 27.89 25.95
C LYS A 583 0.24 27.06 25.06
N ASP A 584 0.16 27.23 23.74
CA ASP A 584 1.03 26.54 22.78
C ASP A 584 2.40 27.23 22.70
N SER A 585 3.25 26.94 23.68
CA SER A 585 4.58 27.54 23.79
C SER A 585 5.45 27.25 22.56
N HIS A 586 5.32 26.08 21.95
CA HIS A 586 6.11 25.72 20.77
C HIS A 586 5.71 26.58 19.56
N MET A 587 4.42 26.80 19.35
CA MET A 587 3.90 27.67 18.29
C MET A 587 4.28 29.14 18.57
N GLN A 588 4.19 29.59 19.84
CA GLN A 588 4.65 30.92 20.24
C GLN A 588 6.12 31.13 19.88
N ARG A 589 7.02 30.19 20.23
CA ARG A 589 8.45 30.28 19.91
C ARG A 589 8.72 30.31 18.41
N MET A 590 7.97 29.56 17.61
CA MET A 590 8.06 29.63 16.14
C MET A 590 7.65 31.02 15.65
N LEU A 591 6.46 31.51 16.03
CA LEU A 591 5.95 32.81 15.59
C LEU A 591 6.84 33.98 16.03
N GLU A 592 7.39 33.92 17.24
CA GLU A 592 8.32 34.93 17.78
C GLU A 592 9.55 35.13 16.88
N LYS A 593 10.06 34.09 16.21
CA LYS A 593 11.22 34.22 15.30
C LYS A 593 10.93 35.18 14.15
N TYR A 594 9.69 35.25 13.69
CA TYR A 594 9.26 36.11 12.60
C TYR A 594 8.76 37.46 13.10
N ILE A 595 8.04 37.48 14.23
CA ILE A 595 7.58 38.72 14.88
C ILE A 595 8.76 39.63 15.24
N ARG A 596 9.87 39.06 15.71
CA ARG A 596 11.09 39.83 16.06
C ARG A 596 11.85 40.38 14.85
N GLN A 597 11.40 40.13 13.62
CA GLN A 597 12.04 40.73 12.44
C GLN A 597 11.50 42.13 12.16
N ASP A 598 10.38 42.51 12.78
CA ASP A 598 9.70 43.79 12.58
C ASP A 598 9.20 44.38 13.91
N ASP A 599 9.71 45.56 14.27
CA ASP A 599 9.40 46.20 15.55
C ASP A 599 7.93 46.65 15.66
N GLU A 600 7.30 47.01 14.54
CA GLU A 600 5.88 47.38 14.49
C GLU A 600 5.00 46.17 14.82
N THR A 601 5.26 45.02 14.19
CA THR A 601 4.54 43.77 14.46
C THR A 601 4.80 43.28 15.88
N ARG A 602 6.03 43.36 16.39
CA ARG A 602 6.34 43.02 17.80
C ARG A 602 5.52 43.88 18.78
N GLN A 603 5.51 45.19 18.60
CA GLN A 603 4.78 46.10 19.47
C GLN A 603 3.27 45.87 19.39
N PHE A 604 2.74 45.66 18.19
CA PHE A 604 1.35 45.30 17.94
C PHE A 604 0.95 44.02 18.70
N MET A 605 1.76 42.96 18.63
CA MET A 605 1.51 41.72 19.36
C MET A 605 1.58 41.91 20.87
N LEU A 606 2.57 42.67 21.36
CA LEU A 606 2.72 42.97 22.79
C LEU A 606 1.50 43.67 23.38
N GLU A 607 0.95 44.66 22.68
CA GLU A 607 -0.24 45.40 23.13
C GLU A 607 -1.47 44.50 23.21
N ARG A 608 -1.65 43.62 22.22
CA ARG A 608 -2.78 42.68 22.20
C ARG A 608 -2.70 41.63 23.30
N VAL A 609 -1.51 41.07 23.54
CA VAL A 609 -1.29 40.13 24.65
C VAL A 609 -1.50 40.81 26.01
N LYS A 610 -1.00 42.03 26.20
CA LYS A 610 -1.25 42.82 27.42
C LYS A 610 -2.75 43.07 27.64
N ALA A 611 -3.52 43.28 26.57
CA ALA A 611 -4.95 43.48 26.67
C ALA A 611 -5.70 42.22 27.15
N ILE A 612 -5.22 41.01 26.85
CA ILE A 612 -5.79 39.75 27.37
C ILE A 612 -5.63 39.67 28.90
N GLU A 613 -4.45 40.07 29.40
CA GLU A 613 -4.06 40.00 30.82
C GLU A 613 -4.59 41.18 31.66
N GLU A 614 -5.09 42.25 31.02
CA GLU A 614 -5.57 43.46 31.68
C GLU A 614 -6.70 43.13 32.66
N LEU A 615 -6.52 43.48 33.94
CA LEU A 615 -7.55 43.26 34.95
C LEU A 615 -8.73 44.23 34.76
N VAL A 616 -9.90 43.70 34.48
CA VAL A 616 -11.16 44.44 34.36
C VAL A 616 -12.08 44.15 35.54
N ASN A 617 -12.80 45.18 35.98
CA ASN A 617 -13.80 45.01 37.01
C ASN A 617 -15.03 44.28 36.45
N PRO A 618 -15.60 43.32 37.19
CA PRO A 618 -16.82 42.64 36.76
C PRO A 618 -18.02 43.61 36.67
N PRO A 619 -19.06 43.25 35.89
CA PRO A 619 -20.28 44.07 35.73
C PRO A 619 -20.91 44.45 37.07
N GLU A 620 -21.62 45.58 37.10
CA GLU A 620 -22.19 46.18 38.32
C GLU A 620 -23.03 45.23 39.19
N ALA A 621 -23.68 44.23 38.58
CA ALA A 621 -24.51 43.25 39.24
C ALA A 621 -23.75 42.27 40.16
N GLU A 622 -22.42 42.12 40.02
CA GLU A 622 -21.60 41.13 40.74
C GLU A 622 -20.63 41.75 41.78
N ARG A 623 -20.67 43.08 41.94
CA ARG A 623 -19.62 43.87 42.64
C ARG A 623 -19.48 43.63 44.15
N PHE A 624 -20.40 42.96 44.82
CA PHE A 624 -20.35 42.87 46.29
C PHE A 624 -19.27 41.92 46.83
N PHE A 625 -18.71 41.01 46.01
CA PHE A 625 -17.61 40.10 46.41
C PHE A 625 -16.64 39.71 45.27
N ALA A 626 -16.76 40.29 44.07
CA ALA A 626 -16.00 39.82 42.91
C ALA A 626 -14.67 40.58 42.72
N HIS A 627 -13.55 39.84 42.67
CA HIS A 627 -12.23 40.37 42.37
C HIS A 627 -12.09 40.72 40.87
N PRO A 628 -11.25 41.72 40.52
CA PRO A 628 -10.88 41.98 39.13
C PRO A 628 -10.36 40.70 38.46
N LYS A 629 -10.80 40.43 37.24
CA LYS A 629 -10.35 39.28 36.44
C LYS A 629 -9.69 39.79 35.15
N PRO A 630 -8.78 39.02 34.54
CA PRO A 630 -8.27 39.35 33.22
C PRO A 630 -9.42 39.56 32.22
N ARG A 631 -9.26 40.51 31.30
CA ARG A 631 -10.19 40.79 30.21
C ARG A 631 -10.47 39.55 29.37
N GLY A 632 -9.44 38.73 29.19
CA GLY A 632 -9.52 37.47 28.45
C GLY A 632 -9.59 37.65 26.94
N LEU A 633 -9.25 36.58 26.24
CA LEU A 633 -9.47 36.45 24.81
C LEU A 633 -10.93 36.07 24.57
N HIS A 634 -11.59 36.75 23.63
CA HIS A 634 -12.96 36.47 23.24
C HIS A 634 -13.03 35.29 22.26
N TYR A 635 -13.96 34.38 22.50
CA TYR A 635 -14.36 33.36 21.54
C TYR A 635 -15.82 32.99 21.72
N THR A 636 -16.37 32.30 20.72
CA THR A 636 -17.75 31.84 20.74
C THR A 636 -17.85 30.32 20.58
N THR A 637 -18.87 29.72 21.20
CA THR A 637 -19.26 28.31 21.00
C THR A 637 -20.74 28.23 20.68
N GLN A 638 -21.20 27.10 20.12
CA GLN A 638 -22.62 26.83 19.96
C GLN A 638 -23.11 25.84 21.03
N ASN A 639 -24.29 26.08 21.59
CA ASN A 639 -24.96 25.12 22.46
C ASN A 639 -25.71 24.04 21.64
N LYS A 640 -26.35 23.08 22.32
CA LYS A 640 -27.09 21.98 21.67
C LYS A 640 -28.26 22.48 20.81
N GLU A 641 -28.80 23.66 21.10
CA GLU A 641 -29.86 24.31 20.34
C GLU A 641 -29.34 25.24 19.22
N GLY A 642 -28.03 25.24 18.96
CA GLY A 642 -27.39 26.06 17.92
C GLY A 642 -27.23 27.54 18.28
N LYS A 643 -27.48 27.93 19.53
CA LYS A 643 -27.32 29.30 20.01
C LYS A 643 -25.85 29.59 20.33
N THR A 644 -25.37 30.72 19.84
CA THR A 644 -24.02 31.26 20.14
C THR A 644 -23.91 31.68 21.61
N ILE A 645 -22.84 31.25 22.27
CA ILE A 645 -22.43 31.64 23.62
C ILE A 645 -21.08 32.33 23.52
N ASP A 646 -20.95 33.50 24.12
CA ASP A 646 -19.70 34.24 24.22
C ASP A 646 -18.91 33.85 25.48
N HIS A 647 -17.58 33.78 25.34
CA HIS A 647 -16.65 33.46 26.39
C HIS A 647 -15.49 34.46 26.42
N TRP A 648 -14.94 34.70 27.61
CA TRP A 648 -13.76 35.54 27.83
C TRP A 648 -12.85 34.87 28.85
N GLU A 649 -11.73 34.33 28.37
CA GLU A 649 -10.75 33.62 29.22
C GLU A 649 -9.34 34.06 28.84
N ALA A 650 -8.46 34.31 29.80
CA ALA A 650 -7.07 34.69 29.49
C ALA A 650 -6.31 33.54 28.81
N HIS A 651 -6.55 32.32 29.28
CA HIS A 651 -5.97 31.09 28.75
C HIS A 651 -6.96 29.95 28.89
N VAL A 652 -6.71 28.87 28.16
CA VAL A 652 -7.43 27.61 28.35
C VAL A 652 -7.36 27.14 29.80
N ASP A 653 -8.52 26.79 30.36
CA ASP A 653 -8.64 26.17 31.68
C ASP A 653 -8.62 24.63 31.57
N LEU A 654 -7.58 24.00 32.11
CA LEU A 654 -7.46 22.53 32.20
C LEU A 654 -8.07 21.96 33.49
N THR A 655 -8.64 22.80 34.36
CA THR A 655 -9.33 22.37 35.58
C THR A 655 -10.48 21.39 35.34
N PRO A 656 -11.31 21.50 34.27
CA PRO A 656 -12.35 20.52 33.99
C PRO A 656 -11.81 19.09 33.80
N LEU A 657 -10.72 18.93 33.04
CA LEU A 657 -10.10 17.62 32.82
C LEU A 657 -9.47 17.08 34.11
N LYS A 658 -8.75 17.93 34.85
CA LYS A 658 -8.18 17.59 36.17
C LYS A 658 -9.27 17.11 37.15
N LYS A 659 -10.40 17.81 37.21
CA LYS A 659 -11.54 17.44 38.06
C LYS A 659 -12.20 16.14 37.63
N ALA A 660 -12.37 15.91 36.33
CA ALA A 660 -12.94 14.66 35.83
C ALA A 660 -12.06 13.44 36.16
N LEU A 661 -10.74 13.57 35.96
CA LEU A 661 -9.78 12.51 36.34
C LEU A 661 -9.76 12.29 37.86
N GLN A 662 -9.78 13.35 38.67
CA GLN A 662 -9.86 13.23 40.13
C GLN A 662 -11.17 12.59 40.59
N HIS A 663 -12.30 12.98 40.01
CA HIS A 663 -13.60 12.40 40.33
C HIS A 663 -13.63 10.90 40.01
N PHE A 664 -13.08 10.50 38.87
CA PHE A 664 -12.89 9.09 38.53
C PHE A 664 -12.11 8.33 39.61
N LEU A 665 -10.98 8.88 40.05
CA LEU A 665 -10.12 8.28 41.08
C LEU A 665 -10.82 8.17 42.44
N ASP A 666 -11.54 9.21 42.84
CA ASP A 666 -12.27 9.26 44.10
C ASP A 666 -13.40 8.20 44.12
N GLU A 667 -14.16 8.09 43.03
CA GLU A 667 -15.21 7.07 42.90
C GLU A 667 -14.64 5.66 42.80
N PHE A 668 -13.51 5.47 42.10
CA PHE A 668 -12.82 4.19 42.07
C PHE A 668 -12.40 3.75 43.48
N LYS A 669 -11.78 4.66 44.27
CA LYS A 669 -11.36 4.38 45.65
C LYS A 669 -12.53 4.06 46.57
N LYS A 670 -13.68 4.72 46.39
CA LYS A 670 -14.92 4.44 47.16
C LYS A 670 -15.50 3.06 46.84
N LEU A 671 -15.56 2.69 45.56
CA LEU A 671 -16.21 1.47 45.07
C LEU A 671 -15.34 0.22 45.22
N TYR A 672 -14.01 0.36 45.21
CA TYR A 672 -13.07 -0.77 45.34
C TYR A 672 -12.88 -1.24 46.79
N ASN A 673 -13.06 -0.34 47.77
CA ASN A 673 -12.84 -0.61 49.21
C ASN A 673 -14.08 -1.11 49.99
N ASN A 674 -15.22 -1.30 49.31
CA ASN A 674 -16.48 -1.82 49.89
C ASN A 674 -16.88 -3.13 49.17
N PRO A 675 -17.75 -4.00 49.75
CA PRO A 675 -18.27 -5.16 49.02
C PRO A 675 -18.85 -4.70 47.68
N LYS A 676 -18.27 -5.20 46.58
CA LYS A 676 -18.45 -4.68 45.22
C LYS A 676 -19.93 -4.68 44.83
N PRO A 677 -20.59 -3.52 44.66
CA PRO A 677 -21.95 -3.49 44.15
C PRO A 677 -21.97 -3.96 42.69
N ASN A 678 -23.01 -4.70 42.27
CA ASN A 678 -23.05 -5.37 40.96
C ASN A 678 -22.87 -4.45 39.73
N ASN A 679 -23.04 -3.13 39.88
CA ASN A 679 -22.99 -2.13 38.80
C ASN A 679 -21.76 -1.19 38.83
N TYR A 680 -20.75 -1.42 39.68
CA TYR A 680 -19.61 -0.50 39.83
C TYR A 680 -18.88 -0.19 38.52
N ARG A 681 -18.81 -1.16 37.58
CA ARG A 681 -18.18 -0.99 36.27
C ARG A 681 -18.93 0.00 35.38
N GLU A 682 -20.25 -0.01 35.42
CA GLU A 682 -21.10 0.89 34.62
C GLU A 682 -20.95 2.34 35.10
N VAL A 683 -20.93 2.55 36.43
CA VAL A 683 -20.73 3.88 37.03
C VAL A 683 -19.38 4.47 36.61
N LEU A 684 -18.30 3.69 36.76
CA LEU A 684 -16.96 4.15 36.43
C LEU A 684 -16.79 4.34 34.92
N ASN A 685 -17.35 3.47 34.08
CA ASN A 685 -17.34 3.67 32.64
C ASN A 685 -18.10 4.93 32.22
N ASN A 686 -19.21 5.25 32.88
CA ASN A 686 -19.96 6.48 32.64
C ASN A 686 -19.13 7.73 32.99
N ILE A 687 -18.44 7.75 34.13
CA ILE A 687 -17.54 8.86 34.49
C ILE A 687 -16.40 8.98 33.47
N TRP A 688 -15.80 7.84 33.11
CA TRP A 688 -14.71 7.78 32.15
C TRP A 688 -15.12 8.38 30.79
N VAL A 689 -16.21 7.89 30.20
CA VAL A 689 -16.66 8.37 28.89
C VAL A 689 -17.26 9.77 28.98
N LYS A 690 -18.25 9.98 29.86
CA LYS A 690 -19.08 11.19 29.83
C LYS A 690 -18.46 12.40 30.52
N GLU A 691 -17.48 12.21 31.39
CA GLU A 691 -16.78 13.31 32.05
C GLU A 691 -15.36 13.45 31.52
N VAL A 692 -14.52 12.41 31.64
CA VAL A 692 -13.11 12.48 31.21
C VAL A 692 -13.02 12.64 29.69
N GLY A 693 -13.72 11.81 28.91
CA GLY A 693 -13.71 11.89 27.45
C GLY A 693 -14.28 13.21 26.92
N MET A 694 -15.31 13.75 27.57
CA MET A 694 -15.86 15.07 27.20
C MET A 694 -14.88 16.20 27.52
N ALA A 695 -14.19 16.15 28.67
CA ALA A 695 -13.17 17.14 29.00
C ALA A 695 -11.96 17.05 28.05
N GLN A 696 -11.53 15.84 27.67
CA GLN A 696 -10.47 15.61 26.67
C GLN A 696 -10.83 16.15 25.28
N ARG A 697 -12.11 16.09 24.89
CA ARG A 697 -12.58 16.65 23.61
C ARG A 697 -12.48 18.18 23.55
N CYS A 698 -12.51 18.85 24.71
CA CYS A 698 -12.52 20.30 24.82
C CYS A 698 -11.12 20.93 24.91
N VAL A 699 -10.04 20.13 24.97
CA VAL A 699 -8.68 20.69 25.04
C VAL A 699 -8.22 21.21 23.66
N PRO A 700 -7.39 22.26 23.60
CA PRO A 700 -6.76 22.70 22.35
C PRO A 700 -5.84 21.63 21.74
N ALA A 701 -5.55 21.75 20.44
CA ALA A 701 -4.70 20.82 19.71
C ALA A 701 -3.33 20.61 20.38
N HIS A 702 -2.72 21.68 20.87
CA HIS A 702 -1.45 21.62 21.60
C HIS A 702 -1.48 20.64 22.78
N ILE A 703 -2.51 20.71 23.63
CA ILE A 703 -2.65 19.83 24.80
C ILE A 703 -2.89 18.37 24.37
N ALA A 704 -3.67 18.15 23.30
CA ALA A 704 -3.84 16.81 22.73
C ALA A 704 -2.54 16.25 22.15
N GLN A 705 -1.68 17.08 21.55
CA GLN A 705 -0.36 16.66 21.04
C GLN A 705 0.58 16.27 22.17
N GLU A 706 0.55 16.98 23.31
CA GLU A 706 1.30 16.59 24.51
C GLU A 706 0.88 15.19 24.99
N TYR A 707 -0.42 14.88 24.92
CA TYR A 707 -0.98 13.55 25.17
C TYR A 707 -0.50 12.49 24.16
N CYS A 708 -0.36 12.85 22.88
CA CYS A 708 0.01 11.94 21.79
C CYS A 708 1.54 11.72 21.63
N ARG A 709 2.36 12.25 22.54
CA ARG A 709 3.82 12.06 22.51
C ARG A 709 4.20 10.57 22.66
N VAL A 710 5.03 10.06 21.75
CA VAL A 710 5.41 8.63 21.66
C VAL A 710 6.39 8.23 22.76
N GLY A 711 6.18 7.05 23.36
CA GLY A 711 7.10 6.41 24.31
C GLY A 711 6.69 6.55 25.77
N TRP A 712 6.38 5.42 26.42
CA TRP A 712 6.04 5.34 27.85
C TRP A 712 7.20 5.77 28.75
N ASP A 713 8.42 5.39 28.37
CA ASP A 713 9.65 5.64 29.13
C ASP A 713 9.98 7.14 29.15
N LEU A 714 9.70 7.84 28.05
CA LEU A 714 9.78 9.30 27.99
C LEU A 714 8.74 9.94 28.91
N PHE A 715 7.52 9.39 28.96
CA PHE A 715 6.42 9.96 29.76
C PHE A 715 6.66 9.85 31.27
N LEU A 716 7.22 8.73 31.75
CA LEU A 716 7.67 8.61 33.14
C LEU A 716 8.91 9.48 33.40
N GLY A 717 9.86 9.53 32.46
CA GLY A 717 11.04 10.39 32.55
C GLY A 717 10.75 11.89 32.54
N LEU A 718 9.57 12.33 32.07
CA LEU A 718 9.14 13.74 32.11
C LEU A 718 8.96 14.26 33.53
N LYS A 719 8.59 13.40 34.48
CA LYS A 719 8.48 13.78 35.89
C LYS A 719 9.83 14.19 36.47
N ASP A 720 10.87 13.49 36.05
CA ASP A 720 12.23 13.66 36.57
C ASP A 720 13.10 14.60 35.73
N ASN A 721 12.67 14.96 34.51
CA ASN A 721 13.42 15.81 33.59
C ASN A 721 12.57 16.90 32.92
N LYS A 722 12.47 18.06 33.59
CA LYS A 722 11.75 19.23 33.08
C LYS A 722 12.32 19.79 31.76
N ALA A 723 13.56 19.48 31.38
CA ALA A 723 14.15 19.95 30.11
C ALA A 723 13.43 19.39 28.88
N LEU A 724 12.73 18.26 29.02
CA LEU A 724 11.94 17.65 27.95
C LEU A 724 10.63 18.39 27.64
N PHE A 725 10.27 19.42 28.42
CA PHE A 725 9.17 20.34 28.14
C PHE A 725 9.64 21.66 27.51
N ASP A 726 10.96 21.87 27.34
CA ASP A 726 11.48 23.11 26.76
C ASP A 726 10.93 23.32 25.35
N ALA A 727 10.12 24.36 25.19
CA ALA A 727 9.49 24.74 23.94
C ALA A 727 10.47 25.29 22.90
N SER A 728 11.66 25.68 23.32
CA SER A 728 12.72 26.20 22.44
C SER A 728 13.37 25.10 21.61
N ASN A 729 13.24 23.84 22.04
CA ASN A 729 13.69 22.67 21.29
C ASN A 729 12.50 22.02 20.56
N PRO A 730 12.39 22.17 19.22
CA PRO A 730 11.27 21.61 18.46
C PRO A 730 11.19 20.08 18.53
N ASN A 731 12.31 19.38 18.79
CA ASN A 731 12.33 17.92 18.91
C ASN A 731 11.65 17.41 20.20
N ASN A 732 11.39 18.29 21.17
CA ASN A 732 10.73 17.90 22.42
C ASN A 732 9.25 17.56 22.24
N LEU A 733 8.58 18.07 21.19
CA LEU A 733 7.18 17.76 20.91
C LEU A 733 6.97 17.53 19.41
N LYS A 734 6.66 16.28 19.05
CA LYS A 734 6.21 15.96 17.69
C LYS A 734 4.74 16.35 17.52
N ARG A 735 4.44 17.22 16.55
CA ARG A 735 3.07 17.70 16.23
C ARG A 735 2.22 16.59 15.60
N GLN A 736 1.66 15.70 16.40
CA GLN A 736 0.78 14.63 15.93
C GLN A 736 -0.44 14.47 16.84
N LEU A 737 -1.57 14.12 16.23
CA LEU A 737 -2.84 13.87 16.92
C LEU A 737 -3.30 12.42 16.77
N LYS A 738 -2.37 11.51 16.44
CA LYS A 738 -2.64 10.09 16.27
C LYS A 738 -2.66 9.39 17.63
N ILE A 739 -3.73 8.65 17.87
CA ILE A 739 -3.95 7.79 19.04
C ILE A 739 -4.02 6.33 18.60
N PHE A 740 -3.70 5.39 19.47
CA PHE A 740 -3.75 3.97 19.14
C PHE A 740 -5.05 3.37 19.66
N ASP A 741 -5.89 2.87 18.76
CA ASP A 741 -7.11 2.17 19.12
C ASP A 741 -6.82 0.68 19.35
N TRP A 742 -7.04 0.22 20.58
CA TRP A 742 -6.80 -1.17 20.98
C TRP A 742 -7.86 -2.14 20.51
N ASN A 743 -9.03 -1.66 20.11
CA ASN A 743 -10.09 -2.52 19.60
C ASN A 743 -9.80 -2.90 18.15
N THR A 744 -9.27 -1.95 17.37
CA THR A 744 -8.97 -2.14 15.95
C THR A 744 -7.51 -2.45 15.67
N TYR A 745 -6.61 -2.23 16.64
CA TYR A 745 -5.15 -2.28 16.48
C TYR A 745 -4.65 -1.33 15.38
N THR A 746 -5.35 -0.21 15.17
CA THR A 746 -4.98 0.83 14.20
C THR A 746 -4.73 2.16 14.89
N TYR A 747 -4.11 3.09 14.18
CA TYR A 747 -4.05 4.48 14.63
C TYR A 747 -5.31 5.22 14.20
N ASP A 748 -5.93 5.93 15.14
CA ASP A 748 -7.06 6.81 14.93
C ASP A 748 -6.64 8.26 15.26
N LEU A 749 -7.52 9.23 15.05
CA LEU A 749 -7.27 10.64 15.34
C LEU A 749 -7.94 11.07 16.65
N TRP A 750 -7.24 11.88 17.45
CA TRP A 750 -7.82 12.55 18.62
C TRP A 750 -9.00 13.45 18.21
N PHE A 751 -8.82 14.18 17.11
CA PHE A 751 -9.86 15.02 16.51
C PHE A 751 -10.16 14.57 15.10
N THR A 752 -11.45 14.49 14.76
CA THR A 752 -11.89 14.39 13.37
C THR A 752 -12.23 15.82 12.90
N PRO A 753 -11.61 16.35 11.83
CA PRO A 753 -11.93 17.68 11.33
C PRO A 753 -13.44 17.86 11.10
N GLY A 754 -14.01 18.97 11.58
CA GLY A 754 -15.45 19.25 11.47
C GLY A 754 -16.38 18.46 12.40
N SER A 755 -15.87 17.56 13.25
CA SER A 755 -16.71 16.67 14.06
C SER A 755 -17.13 17.21 15.43
N HIS A 756 -16.83 18.47 15.77
CA HIS A 756 -17.14 19.06 17.08
C HIS A 756 -18.65 19.06 17.40
N ALA A 757 -19.52 19.00 16.39
CA ALA A 757 -20.98 18.96 16.53
C ALA A 757 -21.61 17.55 16.41
N VAL A 758 -20.83 16.51 16.09
CA VAL A 758 -21.33 15.14 15.87
C VAL A 758 -20.61 14.12 16.75
N ASP A 759 -21.21 12.94 16.91
CA ASP A 759 -20.58 11.83 17.63
C ASP A 759 -19.34 11.34 16.86
N CYS A 760 -18.15 11.59 17.42
CA CYS A 760 -16.86 11.08 16.94
C CYS A 760 -16.28 10.04 17.92
N GLY A 761 -17.12 9.54 18.83
CA GLY A 761 -16.82 8.60 19.89
C GLY A 761 -16.06 9.16 21.10
N LEU A 762 -15.12 10.11 20.94
CA LEU A 762 -14.46 10.72 22.10
C LEU A 762 -15.48 11.51 22.95
N GLY A 763 -15.67 11.04 24.20
CA GLY A 763 -16.67 11.49 25.15
C GLY A 763 -18.11 11.00 24.91
N PHE A 764 -18.37 10.32 23.80
CA PHE A 764 -19.67 9.72 23.49
C PHE A 764 -19.68 8.21 23.76
N SER A 765 -18.66 7.51 23.29
CA SER A 765 -18.49 6.06 23.41
C SER A 765 -17.13 5.65 24.02
N CYS A 766 -16.17 6.56 24.14
CA CYS A 766 -14.86 6.28 24.73
C CYS A 766 -14.23 7.51 25.41
N ALA A 767 -13.17 7.28 26.18
CA ALA A 767 -12.20 8.30 26.60
C ALA A 767 -10.79 7.71 26.52
N LEU A 768 -9.78 8.57 26.45
CA LEU A 768 -8.41 8.18 26.21
C LEU A 768 -7.67 8.00 27.53
N ILE A 769 -6.85 6.97 27.61
CA ILE A 769 -5.92 6.80 28.73
C ILE A 769 -4.52 6.74 28.17
N ARG A 770 -3.56 7.37 28.84
CA ARG A 770 -2.16 7.17 28.50
C ARG A 770 -1.66 5.93 29.23
N GLY A 771 -1.36 4.85 28.47
CA GLY A 771 -0.96 3.55 29.02
C GLY A 771 -0.04 2.79 28.06
N GLY A 772 1.22 2.56 28.46
CA GLY A 772 2.24 1.88 27.64
C GLY A 772 2.79 2.73 26.49
N ASN A 773 3.34 2.08 25.44
CA ASN A 773 4.06 2.75 24.34
C ASN A 773 3.23 3.73 23.49
N ASN A 774 1.91 3.81 23.68
CA ASN A 774 0.97 4.62 22.90
C ASN A 774 -0.10 5.29 23.81
N CYS A 775 -1.00 6.10 23.22
CA CYS A 775 -2.23 6.62 23.85
C CYS A 775 -3.45 5.74 23.46
N PRO A 776 -3.82 4.72 24.27
CA PRO A 776 -4.98 3.87 24.08
C PRO A 776 -6.34 4.58 23.93
N ARG A 777 -7.18 4.07 23.03
CA ARG A 777 -8.65 4.29 23.02
C ARG A 777 -9.42 3.07 23.57
N PRO A 778 -9.52 2.85 24.89
CA PRO A 778 -10.30 1.75 25.44
C PRO A 778 -11.81 2.03 25.36
N THR A 779 -12.60 1.03 24.97
CA THR A 779 -14.07 1.03 25.07
C THR A 779 -14.55 0.71 26.49
N ASN A 780 -13.72 0.02 27.27
CA ASN A 780 -13.95 -0.32 28.67
C ASN A 780 -12.60 -0.41 29.41
N MET A 781 -12.45 0.35 30.49
CA MET A 781 -11.20 0.45 31.25
C MET A 781 -10.80 -0.88 31.93
N TYR A 782 -11.72 -1.83 32.09
CA TYR A 782 -11.53 -3.06 32.88
C TYR A 782 -11.14 -4.32 32.09
N ASP A 783 -11.14 -4.31 30.76
CA ASP A 783 -10.94 -5.54 29.99
C ASP A 783 -9.46 -6.01 29.93
N ARG A 784 -8.49 -5.19 30.37
CA ARG A 784 -7.06 -5.57 30.35
C ARG A 784 -6.17 -5.09 31.51
N TRP A 785 -6.60 -4.18 32.39
CA TRP A 785 -5.75 -3.67 33.48
C TRP A 785 -6.21 -4.16 34.85
N THR A 786 -5.32 -4.82 35.59
CA THR A 786 -5.59 -5.31 36.95
C THR A 786 -5.65 -4.19 38.00
N THR A 787 -5.08 -3.00 37.73
CA THR A 787 -5.07 -1.81 38.61
C THR A 787 -5.20 -0.48 37.83
N PRO A 788 -6.40 -0.12 37.35
CA PRO A 788 -6.59 1.08 36.53
C PRO A 788 -6.32 2.43 37.22
N ASN A 789 -6.29 2.45 38.55
CA ASN A 789 -6.10 3.67 39.35
C ASN A 789 -4.70 4.28 39.18
N GLU A 790 -3.65 3.46 39.10
CA GLU A 790 -2.27 3.95 39.00
C GLU A 790 -2.03 4.72 37.69
N VAL A 791 -2.65 4.27 36.61
CA VAL A 791 -2.52 4.89 35.28
C VAL A 791 -3.27 6.22 35.23
N VAL A 792 -4.46 6.31 35.83
CA VAL A 792 -5.24 7.56 35.89
C VAL A 792 -4.60 8.58 36.83
N GLU A 793 -3.99 8.14 37.94
CA GLU A 793 -3.20 9.02 38.83
C GLU A 793 -2.01 9.64 38.07
N GLN A 794 -1.31 8.84 37.26
CA GLN A 794 -0.23 9.33 36.42
C GLN A 794 -0.72 10.33 35.36
N ASP A 795 -1.87 10.09 34.75
CA ASP A 795 -2.45 11.00 33.77
C ASP A 795 -2.81 12.37 34.39
N LEU A 796 -3.44 12.35 35.57
CA LEU A 796 -3.78 13.56 36.33
C LEU A 796 -2.53 14.36 36.75
N GLU A 797 -1.48 13.68 37.19
CA GLU A 797 -0.23 14.33 37.55
C GLU A 797 0.41 15.00 36.33
N MET A 798 0.42 14.31 35.19
CA MET A 798 1.06 14.80 33.97
C MET A 798 0.32 15.98 33.36
N ILE A 799 -1.02 15.97 33.31
CA ILE A 799 -1.77 17.15 32.85
C ILE A 799 -1.56 18.35 33.79
N SER A 800 -1.33 18.10 35.08
CA SER A 800 -1.01 19.16 36.04
C SER A 800 0.38 19.76 35.80
N ILE A 801 1.39 18.92 35.49
CA ILE A 801 2.74 19.37 35.12
C ILE A 801 2.72 20.17 33.82
N ILE A 802 2.00 19.68 32.79
CA ILE A 802 1.86 20.39 31.51
C ILE A 802 1.22 21.76 31.74
N ASP A 803 0.12 21.82 32.52
CA ASP A 803 -0.55 23.08 32.82
C ASP A 803 0.38 24.06 33.56
N GLU A 804 1.15 23.59 34.54
CA GLU A 804 2.13 24.40 35.26
C GLU A 804 3.23 24.95 34.32
N VAL A 805 3.89 24.06 33.57
CA VAL A 805 5.01 24.43 32.69
C VAL A 805 4.56 25.39 31.60
N ARG A 806 3.45 25.08 30.91
CA ARG A 806 2.93 25.92 29.84
C ARG A 806 2.41 27.26 30.36
N THR A 807 1.93 27.31 31.61
CA THR A 807 1.60 28.59 32.26
C THR A 807 2.86 29.40 32.59
N CYS A 808 3.96 28.77 32.99
CA CYS A 808 5.24 29.45 33.19
C CYS A 808 5.80 30.01 31.87
N ASP A 809 5.69 29.27 30.78
CA ASP A 809 6.21 29.66 29.46
C ASP A 809 5.59 30.98 28.94
N LEU A 810 4.34 31.28 29.30
CA LEU A 810 3.66 32.53 28.95
C LEU A 810 4.41 33.77 29.45
N LYS A 811 5.00 33.69 30.64
CA LYS A 811 5.82 34.78 31.20
C LYS A 811 7.04 35.04 30.32
N GLN A 812 7.71 33.97 29.89
CA GLN A 812 8.84 34.06 28.99
C GLN A 812 8.44 34.65 27.64
N SER A 813 7.27 34.28 27.09
CA SER A 813 6.74 34.83 25.84
C SER A 813 6.41 36.33 25.97
N LEU A 814 5.88 36.76 27.11
CA LEU A 814 5.65 38.18 27.39
C LEU A 814 6.96 38.97 27.52
N GLU A 815 7.97 38.40 28.18
CA GLU A 815 9.32 38.98 28.25
C GLU A 815 9.95 39.10 26.86
N ASN A 816 9.84 38.05 26.06
CA ASN A 816 10.34 37.98 24.69
C ASN A 816 9.76 39.09 23.80
N LEU A 817 8.46 39.36 23.92
CA LEU A 817 7.81 40.46 23.21
C LEU A 817 8.14 41.84 23.80
N SER A 818 8.42 41.93 25.11
CA SER A 818 8.68 43.20 25.81
C SER A 818 10.08 43.76 25.56
N GLN A 819 11.04 42.93 25.14
CA GLN A 819 12.40 43.38 24.87
C GLN A 819 12.51 44.07 23.49
N PRO A 820 13.16 45.25 23.39
CA PRO A 820 13.42 45.90 22.12
C PRO A 820 14.49 45.15 21.31
N LEU A 821 14.42 45.21 19.97
CA LEU A 821 15.30 44.46 19.06
C LEU A 821 16.81 44.67 19.34
N ILE A 822 17.19 45.85 19.83
CA ILE A 822 18.60 46.22 20.06
C ILE A 822 19.19 45.56 21.32
N ALA A 823 18.37 45.21 22.33
CA ALA A 823 18.88 44.66 23.60
C ALA A 823 19.29 43.18 23.52
N GLN A 824 18.74 42.42 22.57
CA GLN A 824 18.98 40.97 22.43
C GLN A 824 20.20 40.63 21.54
N ALA A 825 20.61 41.53 20.63
CA ALA A 825 21.83 41.33 19.83
C ALA A 825 23.10 41.21 20.71
N ALA A 826 23.08 41.80 21.91
CA ALA A 826 24.18 41.71 22.87
C ALA A 826 24.28 40.33 23.56
N GLN A 827 23.22 39.50 23.55
CA GLN A 827 23.24 38.15 24.16
C GLN A 827 23.69 37.06 23.17
N TYR A 828 23.55 37.27 21.86
CA TYR A 828 23.98 36.30 20.83
C TYR A 828 25.45 36.45 20.41
N LEU A 829 26.14 37.52 20.81
CA LEU A 829 27.57 37.72 20.57
C LEU A 829 28.48 37.09 21.66
N SER A 830 27.90 36.37 22.62
CA SER A 830 28.62 35.75 23.74
C SER A 830 28.35 34.24 23.92
N ILE A 831 28.09 33.51 22.82
CA ILE A 831 28.12 32.04 22.77
C ILE A 831 29.05 31.59 21.65
#